data_AF-A0A3D4EX47-F1
#
_entry.id   AF-A0A3D4EX47-F1
#
_cell.length_a   1.000
_cell.length_b   1.000
_cell.length_c   1.000
_cell.angle_alpha   90.00
_cell.angle_beta   90.00
_cell.angle_gamma   90.00
#
_symmetry.space_group_name_H-M   'P 1'
#
loop_
_entity.id
_entity.type
_entity.pdbx_description
1 polymer ?
#
loop_
_entity_poly.entity_id
_entity_poly.type
_entity_poly.pdbx_seq_one_letter_code
_entity_poly.pdbx_strand_id
1 'polypeptide(L)'
;MKLTLLSILGLTFGAVFATAEEPVPVEVIHEFIQSHCINCHSGRKQKGDTNLRPLIDDAASVDLELLVSIFDQINLEEMPPEDEEQPTIDEKSKVLAFLDGAIKNKGSSPLDKKTLPGYGNYVDHKALFEGTILDSASAPPPRIWRYSPESYSERVNRIVGHDVVKFVPIATFPVPQKGLKHPAFPYKGAAHTAKDYANIHDFGLTETELLIGLAEELSAAQFTSGSLSDYQKLPPGDAKWARLLDDQFRKLYSRTPTSSERRSLLDLQKSVAETSSIQTANQTMISATYLRPESLFRFEIGDTTSGAGDRAALSPLEYAYAVGFALNRAGPTSEVVEKFEGYETKDKPSLKNLIRSLLDSEEAHRRIMRFMDEYFEYGYAAYVFKDKHHRRYRPGWLIEDAEKFISRIVEQDHHVLKELLTSSKFNVRGAFNSKSAPKWFQDETNGHLFYHAIYNLEKEDLGKDPEWRDFKNKRSGILTHPAWLLAFSDNTKNHAIQRGRWIQTKLLGGVIPDTPVEVDARFPEDPTLTLREKMLVVRKEECWKCHQRMDPLGLPFEQYDLWGKHRTTELDRPVNTTGELNGEAMGDPIEMLHRLADSKHVHQVFLRHVFRFFSGRNETLGDAKTLRDMESAYHNNQGSLKESLLELLVSDSFIQRRK
;
A
#
# COMPACT_ATOMS: atom_id res chain seq x y z
N MET A 1 -18.64 60.29 -18.39
CA MET A 1 -18.19 60.86 -17.10
C MET A 1 -19.25 60.54 -16.06
N LYS A 2 -18.88 59.76 -15.01
CA LYS A 2 -19.64 59.33 -13.80
C LYS A 2 -20.85 58.38 -14.04
N LEU A 3 -20.71 57.04 -13.93
CA LEU A 3 -20.66 56.15 -12.74
C LEU A 3 -21.86 56.27 -11.77
N THR A 4 -22.69 55.21 -11.73
CA THR A 4 -23.25 54.65 -10.49
C THR A 4 -23.67 53.18 -10.69
N LEU A 5 -22.98 52.28 -9.98
CA LEU A 5 -23.28 50.86 -9.78
C LEU A 5 -24.38 50.69 -8.70
N LEU A 6 -25.35 49.80 -8.93
CA LEU A 6 -26.21 49.11 -7.96
C LEU A 6 -26.72 47.84 -8.69
N SER A 7 -26.74 46.60 -8.21
CA SER A 7 -26.35 45.96 -6.95
C SER A 7 -26.14 44.47 -7.26
N ILE A 8 -24.98 43.90 -6.89
CA ILE A 8 -24.75 42.45 -6.90
C ILE A 8 -25.02 41.95 -5.49
N LEU A 9 -26.02 41.07 -5.34
CA LEU A 9 -26.25 40.31 -4.12
C LEU A 9 -25.10 39.30 -3.98
N GLY A 10 -24.14 39.61 -3.11
CA GLY A 10 -23.08 38.68 -2.73
C GLY A 10 -23.64 37.59 -1.81
N LEU A 11 -23.73 36.36 -2.32
CA LEU A 11 -23.78 35.15 -1.50
C LEU A 11 -22.42 35.02 -0.78
N THR A 12 -22.39 35.37 0.50
CA THR A 12 -21.28 35.04 1.38
C THR A 12 -21.27 33.54 1.59
N PHE A 13 -20.33 32.85 0.94
CA PHE A 13 -19.88 31.51 1.35
C PHE A 13 -19.35 31.64 2.79
N GLY A 14 -20.12 31.17 3.76
CA GLY A 14 -19.61 30.96 5.11
C GLY A 14 -18.59 29.83 5.05
N ALA A 15 -17.31 30.17 5.16
CA ALA A 15 -16.27 29.19 5.43
C ALA A 15 -16.57 28.57 6.81
N VAL A 16 -17.06 27.34 6.82
CA VAL A 16 -17.09 26.50 8.02
C VAL A 16 -15.65 26.08 8.23
N PHE A 17 -14.93 26.84 9.06
CA PHE A 17 -13.65 26.37 9.59
C PHE A 17 -13.94 25.17 10.49
N ALA A 18 -13.28 24.04 10.20
CA ALA A 18 -13.14 22.95 11.14
C ALA A 18 -12.70 23.55 12.48
N THR A 19 -13.42 23.27 13.56
CA THR A 19 -12.97 23.63 14.90
C THR A 19 -11.67 22.88 15.15
N ALA A 20 -10.56 23.63 15.16
CA ALA A 20 -9.29 23.13 15.66
C ALA A 20 -9.52 22.57 17.06
N GLU A 21 -8.97 21.39 17.35
CA GLU A 21 -8.84 20.91 18.73
C GLU A 21 -8.23 22.03 19.58
N GLU A 22 -8.76 22.24 20.78
CA GLU A 22 -8.22 23.25 21.69
C GLU A 22 -6.71 23.00 21.89
N PRO A 23 -5.86 24.03 21.77
CA PRO A 23 -4.43 23.86 21.92
C PRO A 23 -4.11 23.34 23.33
N VAL A 24 -3.29 22.29 23.39
CA VAL A 24 -2.83 21.71 24.66
C VAL A 24 -2.13 22.80 25.48
N PRO A 25 -2.52 23.03 26.76
CA PRO A 25 -1.89 24.03 27.61
C PRO A 25 -0.39 23.76 27.78
N VAL A 26 0.43 24.81 27.68
CA VAL A 26 1.91 24.72 27.77
C VAL A 26 2.36 24.15 29.12
N GLU A 27 1.57 24.35 30.16
CA GLU A 27 1.81 23.83 31.52
C GLU A 27 1.85 22.30 31.56
N VAL A 28 0.97 21.63 30.79
CA VAL A 28 0.92 20.16 30.70
C VAL A 28 2.22 19.61 30.09
N ILE A 29 2.75 20.32 29.10
CA ILE A 29 4.01 19.95 28.44
C ILE A 29 5.20 20.18 29.37
N HIS A 30 5.19 21.28 30.10
CA HIS A 30 6.21 21.58 31.08
C HIS A 30 6.27 20.51 32.17
N GLU A 31 5.12 20.10 32.71
CA GLU A 31 5.01 19.04 33.71
C GLU A 31 5.50 17.69 33.18
N PHE A 32 5.13 17.34 31.94
CA PHE A 32 5.62 16.12 31.29
C PHE A 32 7.15 16.09 31.17
N ILE A 33 7.73 17.16 30.61
CA ILE A 33 9.18 17.24 30.39
C ILE A 33 9.94 17.23 31.73
N GLN A 34 9.41 17.93 32.74
CA GLN A 34 10.00 17.92 34.08
C GLN A 34 9.98 16.54 34.73
N SER A 35 8.85 15.83 34.63
CA SER A 35 8.65 14.55 35.30
C SER A 35 9.41 13.42 34.61
N HIS A 36 9.41 13.39 33.28
CA HIS A 36 9.88 12.24 32.51
C HIS A 36 11.22 12.44 31.80
N CYS A 37 11.66 13.68 31.53
CA CYS A 37 12.78 13.92 30.62
C CYS A 37 14.00 14.63 31.26
N ILE A 38 13.77 15.61 32.13
CA ILE A 38 14.82 16.54 32.62
C ILE A 38 15.84 15.86 33.55
N ASN A 39 15.46 14.77 34.20
CA ASN A 39 16.39 13.97 35.02
C ASN A 39 17.59 13.44 34.20
N CYS A 40 17.38 13.16 32.91
CA CYS A 40 18.41 12.62 32.00
C CYS A 40 18.86 13.58 30.89
N HIS A 41 18.10 14.64 30.59
CA HIS A 41 18.33 15.57 29.46
C HIS A 41 18.47 17.04 29.88
N SER A 42 19.12 17.29 31.02
CA SER A 42 19.39 18.64 31.52
C SER A 42 20.88 18.97 31.51
N GLY A 43 21.23 20.27 31.46
CA GLY A 43 22.62 20.75 31.30
C GLY A 43 23.71 20.20 32.24
N ARG A 44 23.37 19.43 33.28
CA ARG A 44 24.33 18.76 34.18
C ARG A 44 24.46 17.23 33.96
N LYS A 45 23.46 16.59 33.32
CA LYS A 45 23.45 15.18 32.92
C LYS A 45 22.71 15.07 31.59
N GLN A 46 23.43 14.70 30.53
CA GLN A 46 22.89 14.56 29.18
C GLN A 46 23.16 13.13 28.70
N LYS A 47 22.16 12.26 28.76
CA LYS A 47 22.19 11.01 28.00
C LYS A 47 21.88 11.37 26.53
N GLY A 48 22.72 10.90 25.60
CA GLY A 48 22.52 11.15 24.16
C GLY A 48 22.71 12.61 23.71
N ASP A 49 23.52 13.40 24.42
CA ASP A 49 23.97 14.76 24.01
C ASP A 49 22.84 15.77 23.68
N THR A 50 21.65 15.56 24.24
CA THR A 50 20.46 16.38 23.95
C THR A 50 20.01 17.17 25.19
N ASN A 51 19.80 18.49 25.03
CA ASN A 51 19.29 19.40 26.06
C ASN A 51 17.84 19.81 25.76
N LEU A 52 16.91 19.39 26.62
CA LEU A 52 15.48 19.63 26.42
C LEU A 52 14.96 20.90 27.13
N ARG A 53 15.83 21.66 27.80
CA ARG A 53 15.46 22.93 28.44
C ARG A 53 14.81 23.94 27.48
N PRO A 54 15.32 24.14 26.25
CA PRO A 54 14.73 25.12 25.32
C PRO A 54 13.29 24.77 24.89
N LEU A 55 12.91 23.48 24.93
CA LEU A 55 11.55 23.03 24.61
C LEU A 55 10.53 23.51 25.65
N ILE A 56 10.97 23.66 26.91
CA ILE A 56 10.17 24.21 28.02
C ILE A 56 10.01 25.73 27.86
N ASP A 57 11.11 26.40 27.49
CA ASP A 57 11.17 27.87 27.47
C ASP A 57 10.43 28.44 26.25
N ASP A 58 10.70 27.90 25.06
CA ASP A 58 10.03 28.26 23.80
C ASP A 58 10.20 27.15 22.75
N ALA A 59 9.15 26.33 22.55
CA ALA A 59 9.16 25.28 21.53
C ALA A 59 9.39 25.79 20.09
N ALA A 60 9.05 27.05 19.80
CA ALA A 60 9.32 27.64 18.48
C ALA A 60 10.82 27.90 18.26
N SER A 61 11.61 28.04 19.32
CA SER A 61 13.07 28.22 19.26
C SER A 61 13.85 26.93 18.98
N VAL A 62 13.23 25.77 19.19
CA VAL A 62 13.84 24.45 18.97
C VAL A 62 13.93 24.17 17.47
N ASP A 63 15.03 23.58 17.01
CA ASP A 63 15.17 23.20 15.60
C ASP A 63 14.18 22.08 15.22
N LEU A 64 13.85 22.02 13.92
CA LEU A 64 12.86 21.07 13.40
C LEU A 64 13.31 19.61 13.62
N GLU A 65 14.60 19.32 13.44
CA GLU A 65 15.15 17.96 13.50
C GLU A 65 15.04 17.39 14.91
N LEU A 66 15.35 18.19 15.93
CA LEU A 66 15.23 17.86 17.33
C LEU A 66 13.77 17.68 17.74
N LEU A 67 12.85 18.54 17.30
CA LEU A 67 11.41 18.35 17.54
C LEU A 67 10.91 17.02 16.97
N VAL A 68 11.31 16.67 15.75
CA VAL A 68 10.97 15.39 15.11
C VAL A 68 11.57 14.22 15.89
N SER A 69 12.82 14.34 16.33
CA SER A 69 13.51 13.31 17.12
C SER A 69 12.82 13.06 18.46
N ILE A 70 12.47 14.11 19.20
CA ILE A 70 11.75 14.01 20.49
C ILE A 70 10.39 13.34 20.26
N PHE A 71 9.65 13.79 19.25
CA PHE A 71 8.38 13.17 18.86
C PHE A 71 8.55 11.67 18.61
N ASP A 72 9.58 11.26 17.87
CA ASP A 72 9.84 9.85 17.59
C ASP A 72 10.20 9.04 18.82
N GLN A 73 11.11 9.53 19.65
CA GLN A 73 11.53 8.80 20.85
C GLN A 73 10.33 8.55 21.79
N ILE A 74 9.45 9.54 21.96
CA ILE A 74 8.24 9.39 22.76
C ILE A 74 7.24 8.47 22.08
N ASN A 75 6.96 8.67 20.78
CA ASN A 75 5.97 7.87 20.06
C ASN A 75 6.35 6.39 20.04
N LEU A 76 7.64 6.10 19.85
CA LEU A 76 8.22 4.76 19.79
C LEU A 76 8.46 4.11 21.15
N GLU A 77 8.12 4.79 22.26
CA GLU A 77 8.31 4.30 23.63
C GLU A 77 9.78 4.01 23.97
N GLU A 78 10.69 4.72 23.32
CA GLU A 78 12.13 4.68 23.62
C GLU A 78 12.49 5.57 24.80
N MET A 79 11.69 6.63 24.97
CA MET A 79 11.86 7.62 26.00
C MET A 79 10.50 7.87 26.68
N PRO A 80 10.42 7.74 28.01
CA PRO A 80 11.50 7.35 28.92
C PRO A 80 11.95 5.88 28.76
N PRO A 81 13.21 5.54 29.10
CA PRO A 81 13.68 4.15 29.12
C PRO A 81 12.81 3.23 29.98
N GLU A 82 12.76 1.93 29.66
CA GLU A 82 11.91 0.95 30.37
C GLU A 82 12.14 0.89 31.89
N ASP A 83 13.34 1.25 32.37
CA ASP A 83 13.71 1.28 33.78
C ASP A 83 13.32 2.58 34.52
N GLU A 84 12.71 3.54 33.81
CA GLU A 84 12.25 4.83 34.33
C GLU A 84 10.71 4.91 34.38
N GLU A 85 10.19 5.94 35.05
CA GLU A 85 8.74 6.17 35.17
C GLU A 85 8.11 6.48 33.81
N GLN A 86 7.24 5.57 33.35
CA GLN A 86 6.58 5.65 32.06
C GLN A 86 5.37 6.59 32.11
N PRO A 87 5.17 7.44 31.08
CA PRO A 87 4.00 8.30 31.00
C PRO A 87 2.73 7.48 30.75
N THR A 88 1.59 8.02 31.20
CA THR A 88 0.28 7.47 30.85
C THR A 88 -0.06 7.70 29.38
N ILE A 89 -1.02 6.92 28.85
CA ILE A 89 -1.50 7.05 27.45
C ILE A 89 -2.03 8.47 27.18
N ASP A 90 -2.69 9.09 28.17
CA ASP A 90 -3.24 10.44 28.07
C ASP A 90 -2.13 11.51 28.02
N GLU A 91 -1.12 11.42 28.90
CA GLU A 91 0.05 12.30 28.90
C GLU A 91 0.83 12.19 27.58
N LYS A 92 1.07 10.96 27.11
CA LYS A 92 1.74 10.68 25.83
C LYS A 92 0.98 11.31 24.66
N SER A 93 -0.34 11.15 24.63
CA SER A 93 -1.18 11.70 23.56
C SER A 93 -1.13 13.23 23.51
N LYS A 94 -1.19 13.90 24.67
CA LYS A 94 -1.14 15.36 24.78
C LYS A 94 0.22 15.93 24.36
N VAL A 95 1.33 15.32 24.76
CA VAL A 95 2.67 15.80 24.37
C VAL A 95 2.95 15.59 22.88
N LEU A 96 2.51 14.47 22.30
CA LEU A 96 2.66 14.23 20.86
C LEU A 96 1.83 15.22 20.04
N ALA A 97 0.60 15.54 20.46
CA ALA A 97 -0.23 16.55 19.79
C ALA A 97 0.41 17.95 19.83
N PHE A 98 1.00 18.33 20.95
CA PHE A 98 1.74 19.59 21.07
C PHE A 98 2.96 19.63 20.14
N LEU A 99 3.79 18.59 20.16
CA LEU A 99 4.97 18.49 19.30
C LEU A 99 4.60 18.53 17.82
N ASP A 100 3.53 17.84 17.42
CA ASP A 100 3.00 17.90 16.05
C ASP A 100 2.60 19.32 15.65
N GLY A 101 1.89 20.05 16.52
CA GLY A 101 1.55 21.46 16.29
C GLY A 101 2.78 22.36 16.14
N ALA A 102 3.77 22.21 17.02
CA ALA A 102 5.03 22.95 16.96
C ALA A 102 5.79 22.69 15.66
N ILE A 103 5.76 21.44 15.18
CA ILE A 103 6.42 21.06 13.94
C ILE A 103 5.67 21.62 12.72
N LYS A 104 4.34 21.48 12.66
CA LYS A 104 3.48 22.05 11.60
C LYS A 104 3.70 23.55 11.42
N ASN A 105 3.85 24.28 12.52
CA ASN A 105 4.11 25.72 12.49
C ASN A 105 5.44 26.09 11.79
N LYS A 106 6.39 25.17 11.68
CA LYS A 106 7.65 25.35 10.93
C LYS A 106 7.52 25.00 9.44
N GLY A 107 6.31 24.82 8.92
CA GLY A 107 6.04 24.51 7.52
C GLY A 107 6.47 23.09 7.12
N SER A 108 6.68 22.21 8.09
CA SER A 108 7.00 20.80 7.90
C SER A 108 6.03 19.95 8.72
N SER A 109 5.69 18.78 8.20
CA SER A 109 4.95 17.77 8.93
C SER A 109 5.72 16.46 8.80
N PRO A 110 6.50 16.04 9.81
CA PRO A 110 7.11 14.72 9.84
C PRO A 110 6.03 13.63 9.90
N LEU A 111 4.82 14.00 10.35
CA LEU A 111 3.64 13.18 10.19
C LEU A 111 3.28 12.96 8.72
N ASP A 112 3.57 13.84 7.76
CA ASP A 112 3.15 13.59 6.37
C ASP A 112 3.81 12.33 5.79
N LYS A 113 5.07 12.06 6.15
CA LYS A 113 5.74 10.80 5.79
C LYS A 113 5.26 9.64 6.67
N LYS A 114 5.02 9.87 7.97
CA LYS A 114 4.65 8.81 8.94
C LYS A 114 3.18 8.40 8.89
N THR A 115 2.34 9.25 8.33
CA THR A 115 0.94 9.00 7.95
C THR A 115 0.85 8.26 6.62
N LEU A 116 1.97 8.11 5.89
CA LEU A 116 2.02 7.18 4.76
C LEU A 116 1.94 5.75 5.29
N PRO A 117 1.29 4.82 4.57
CA PRO A 117 1.02 3.53 5.19
C PRO A 117 2.17 2.53 5.31
N GLY A 118 3.30 2.79 4.66
CA GLY A 118 4.56 2.09 4.92
C GLY A 118 5.18 2.45 6.26
N TYR A 119 4.67 3.50 6.91
CA TYR A 119 5.03 3.93 8.24
C TYR A 119 3.92 3.62 9.25
N GLY A 120 2.75 3.11 8.87
CA GLY A 120 1.51 3.15 9.67
C GLY A 120 1.49 2.51 11.07
N ASN A 121 2.57 1.92 11.57
CA ASN A 121 2.65 1.39 12.92
C ASN A 121 2.90 2.45 14.02
N TYR A 122 2.84 3.75 13.71
CA TYR A 122 2.96 4.81 14.73
C TYR A 122 1.74 4.91 15.65
N VAL A 123 0.57 4.39 15.25
CA VAL A 123 -0.59 4.31 16.13
C VAL A 123 -0.36 3.24 17.18
N ASP A 124 -0.55 3.60 18.45
CA ASP A 124 -0.34 2.71 19.59
C ASP A 124 -1.15 1.41 19.45
N HIS A 125 -0.43 0.29 19.51
CA HIS A 125 -1.02 -1.03 19.28
C HIS A 125 -1.93 -1.44 20.43
N LYS A 126 -1.54 -1.14 21.68
CA LYS A 126 -2.36 -1.47 22.84
C LYS A 126 -3.66 -0.70 22.82
N ALA A 127 -3.68 0.59 22.55
CA ALA A 127 -4.91 1.37 22.43
C ALA A 127 -5.85 0.85 21.33
N LEU A 128 -5.32 0.32 20.22
CA LEU A 128 -6.13 -0.26 19.16
C LEU A 128 -6.81 -1.57 19.56
N PHE A 129 -6.14 -2.45 20.31
CA PHE A 129 -6.62 -3.82 20.57
C PHE A 129 -6.99 -4.11 22.03
N GLU A 130 -6.58 -3.26 22.97
CA GLU A 130 -6.75 -3.38 24.41
C GLU A 130 -7.46 -2.10 24.95
N GLY A 131 -8.32 -2.25 25.96
CA GLY A 131 -9.03 -1.10 26.58
C GLY A 131 -10.39 -0.73 25.96
N THR A 132 -10.96 0.40 26.40
CA THR A 132 -12.32 0.84 26.06
C THR A 132 -12.41 1.36 24.62
N ILE A 133 -13.42 0.91 23.88
CA ILE A 133 -13.69 1.38 22.52
C ILE A 133 -14.26 2.79 22.58
N LEU A 134 -13.61 3.76 21.94
CA LEU A 134 -14.14 5.11 21.75
C LEU A 134 -15.12 5.10 20.58
N ASP A 135 -16.43 5.00 20.86
CA ASP A 135 -17.47 4.98 19.82
C ASP A 135 -17.57 6.29 19.01
N SER A 136 -17.08 7.42 19.54
CA SER A 136 -17.29 8.75 18.95
C SER A 136 -16.38 9.10 17.77
N ALA A 137 -15.22 8.42 17.58
CA ALA A 137 -14.16 8.88 16.67
C ALA A 137 -14.04 8.13 15.32
N SER A 138 -14.98 7.26 14.97
CA SER A 138 -14.76 6.23 13.93
C SER A 138 -14.85 6.69 12.46
N ALA A 139 -15.44 7.84 12.16
CA ALA A 139 -15.63 8.27 10.77
C ALA A 139 -14.39 9.03 10.24
N PRO A 140 -13.68 8.54 9.20
CA PRO A 140 -12.60 9.28 8.59
C PRO A 140 -13.09 10.58 7.93
N PRO A 141 -12.21 11.57 7.70
CA PRO A 141 -12.58 12.77 6.95
C PRO A 141 -13.01 12.43 5.51
N PRO A 142 -13.74 13.33 4.82
CA PRO A 142 -13.99 13.25 3.38
C PRO A 142 -12.70 13.07 2.57
N ARG A 143 -12.76 12.27 1.49
CA ARG A 143 -11.56 11.95 0.68
C ARG A 143 -11.80 12.05 -0.82
N ILE A 144 -10.76 12.44 -1.54
CA ILE A 144 -10.67 12.40 -2.99
C ILE A 144 -9.48 11.50 -3.36
N TRP A 145 -9.74 10.48 -4.17
CA TRP A 145 -8.73 9.53 -4.59
C TRP A 145 -8.43 9.73 -6.04
N ARG A 146 -7.15 9.87 -6.37
CA ARG A 146 -6.70 9.70 -7.74
C ARG A 146 -6.68 8.21 -8.10
N TYR A 147 -7.13 7.86 -9.29
CA TYR A 147 -6.92 6.51 -9.81
C TYR A 147 -5.44 6.23 -10.00
N SER A 148 -4.99 5.04 -9.61
CA SER A 148 -3.65 4.58 -9.95
C SER A 148 -3.51 4.50 -11.49
N PRO A 149 -2.30 4.68 -12.05
CA PRO A 149 -2.09 4.58 -13.50
C PRO A 149 -2.61 3.27 -14.11
N GLU A 150 -2.50 2.17 -13.36
CA GLU A 150 -3.02 0.87 -13.76
C GLU A 150 -4.54 0.83 -13.73
N SER A 151 -5.15 1.34 -12.67
CA SER A 151 -6.61 1.40 -12.52
C SER A 151 -7.25 2.24 -13.63
N TYR A 152 -6.61 3.37 -13.98
CA TYR A 152 -7.01 4.19 -15.12
C TYR A 152 -6.87 3.43 -16.44
N SER A 153 -5.72 2.77 -16.67
CA SER A 153 -5.47 2.00 -17.90
C SER A 153 -6.52 0.89 -18.10
N GLU A 154 -6.80 0.09 -17.07
CA GLU A 154 -7.80 -0.99 -17.15
C GLU A 154 -9.21 -0.43 -17.40
N ARG A 155 -9.59 0.65 -16.71
CA ARG A 155 -10.89 1.31 -16.90
C ARG A 155 -11.05 1.83 -18.32
N VAL A 156 -10.06 2.56 -18.84
CA VAL A 156 -10.11 3.12 -20.19
C VAL A 156 -10.14 2.03 -21.26
N ASN A 157 -9.30 0.99 -21.14
CA ASN A 157 -9.29 -0.12 -22.10
C ASN A 157 -10.62 -0.88 -22.11
N ARG A 158 -11.25 -1.08 -20.93
CA ARG A 158 -12.59 -1.67 -20.83
C ARG A 158 -13.64 -0.86 -21.58
N ILE A 159 -13.55 0.47 -21.56
CA ILE A 159 -14.51 1.38 -22.21
C ILE A 159 -14.31 1.36 -23.73
N VAL A 160 -13.05 1.42 -24.17
CA VAL A 160 -12.68 1.43 -25.58
C VAL A 160 -12.87 0.04 -26.23
N GLY A 161 -12.89 -1.02 -25.42
CA GLY A 161 -13.13 -2.40 -25.84
C GLY A 161 -11.89 -3.15 -26.33
N HIS A 162 -10.70 -2.54 -26.23
CA HIS A 162 -9.41 -3.12 -26.53
C HIS A 162 -8.27 -2.34 -25.85
N ASP A 163 -7.06 -2.90 -25.83
CA ASP A 163 -5.90 -2.30 -25.17
C ASP A 163 -5.33 -1.11 -25.95
N VAL A 164 -5.77 0.10 -25.58
CA VAL A 164 -5.26 1.37 -26.16
C VAL A 164 -4.21 2.02 -25.27
N VAL A 165 -4.40 1.98 -23.96
CA VAL A 165 -3.44 2.45 -22.96
C VAL A 165 -2.72 1.24 -22.38
N LYS A 166 -1.39 1.32 -22.30
CA LYS A 166 -0.60 0.30 -21.60
C LYS A 166 0.06 0.90 -20.39
N PHE A 167 -0.23 0.34 -19.22
CA PHE A 167 0.63 0.51 -18.07
C PHE A 167 1.88 -0.35 -18.24
N VAL A 168 3.04 0.27 -18.03
CA VAL A 168 4.33 -0.42 -18.03
C VAL A 168 4.92 -0.25 -16.64
N PRO A 169 5.01 -1.32 -15.83
CA PRO A 169 5.77 -1.27 -14.60
C PRO A 169 7.22 -0.90 -14.94
N ILE A 170 7.84 -0.03 -14.16
CA ILE A 170 9.23 0.43 -14.37
C ILE A 170 10.24 -0.75 -14.49
N ALA A 171 9.89 -1.95 -14.01
CA ALA A 171 10.72 -3.15 -14.02
C ALA A 171 10.91 -3.84 -15.39
N THR A 172 10.02 -3.63 -16.38
CA THR A 172 10.20 -4.32 -17.66
C THR A 172 11.25 -3.57 -18.49
N PHE A 173 12.42 -4.18 -18.65
CA PHE A 173 13.46 -3.85 -19.64
C PHE A 173 12.90 -3.32 -20.97
N PRO A 174 13.66 -2.51 -21.74
CA PRO A 174 13.12 -1.64 -22.78
C PRO A 174 12.70 -2.44 -24.01
N VAL A 175 11.50 -3.01 -23.98
CA VAL A 175 10.83 -3.49 -25.18
C VAL A 175 10.07 -2.30 -25.77
N PRO A 176 10.34 -1.89 -27.03
CA PRO A 176 9.54 -0.90 -27.72
C PRO A 176 8.09 -1.40 -27.78
N GLN A 177 7.18 -0.73 -27.08
CA GLN A 177 5.78 -1.15 -27.03
C GLN A 177 4.93 -0.24 -27.93
N LYS A 178 4.09 -0.86 -28.76
CA LYS A 178 2.98 -0.19 -29.46
C LYS A 178 1.84 0.03 -28.47
N GLY A 179 1.34 1.27 -28.38
CA GLY A 179 0.22 1.70 -27.52
C GLY A 179 0.45 3.09 -26.94
N LEU A 180 -0.63 3.77 -26.52
CA LEU A 180 -0.53 5.05 -25.82
C LEU A 180 0.06 4.82 -24.43
N LYS A 181 1.09 5.59 -24.09
CA LYS A 181 1.61 5.59 -22.72
C LYS A 181 0.65 6.42 -21.89
N HIS A 182 0.16 5.86 -20.78
CA HIS A 182 -0.47 6.69 -19.76
C HIS A 182 0.51 7.85 -19.46
N PRO A 183 0.05 9.11 -19.33
CA PRO A 183 0.88 10.19 -18.81
C PRO A 183 1.21 9.80 -17.37
N ALA A 184 2.28 9.04 -17.21
CA ALA A 184 2.65 8.44 -15.94
C ALA A 184 3.14 9.60 -15.08
N PHE A 185 2.24 10.20 -14.32
CA PHE A 185 2.62 11.06 -13.22
C PHE A 185 3.16 10.11 -12.16
N PRO A 186 4.49 10.04 -12.00
CA PRO A 186 5.10 8.98 -11.22
C PRO A 186 4.59 9.10 -9.79
N TYR A 187 3.89 8.06 -9.33
CA TYR A 187 3.55 7.94 -7.93
C TYR A 187 4.85 7.78 -7.14
N LYS A 188 5.29 8.84 -6.45
CA LYS A 188 6.41 8.77 -5.50
C LYS A 188 5.85 8.42 -4.13
N GLY A 189 5.64 7.12 -3.90
CA GLY A 189 5.37 6.59 -2.56
C GLY A 189 6.67 6.35 -1.80
N ALA A 190 6.63 6.35 -0.46
CA ALA A 190 7.76 5.88 0.32
C ALA A 190 8.03 4.38 0.06
N ALA A 191 9.26 3.93 0.29
CA ALA A 191 9.59 2.51 0.20
C ALA A 191 8.70 1.68 1.15
N HIS A 192 8.43 0.42 0.80
CA HIS A 192 7.64 -0.52 1.61
C HIS A 192 6.16 -0.13 1.82
N THR A 193 5.62 0.75 0.96
CA THR A 193 4.21 1.20 0.98
C THR A 193 3.40 0.53 -0.14
N ALA A 194 2.09 0.38 0.04
CA ALA A 194 1.22 0.05 -1.09
C ALA A 194 1.16 1.21 -2.11
N LYS A 195 0.93 0.90 -3.37
CA LYS A 195 0.99 1.87 -4.48
C LYS A 195 -0.33 2.61 -4.72
N ASP A 196 -1.40 2.24 -4.01
CA ASP A 196 -2.78 2.67 -4.25
C ASP A 196 -3.34 3.49 -3.09
N TYR A 197 -2.63 4.55 -2.69
CA TYR A 197 -3.09 5.47 -1.64
C TYR A 197 -3.65 6.78 -2.20
N ALA A 198 -4.46 7.43 -1.37
CA ALA A 198 -5.03 8.74 -1.62
C ALA A 198 -3.92 9.81 -1.58
N ASN A 199 -3.19 9.96 -2.69
CA ASN A 199 -2.27 11.08 -2.87
C ASN A 199 -2.84 12.03 -3.91
N ILE A 200 -3.09 13.27 -3.48
CA ILE A 200 -3.36 14.38 -4.38
C ILE A 200 -2.00 14.81 -4.95
N HIS A 201 -1.94 15.09 -6.25
CA HIS A 201 -0.77 15.68 -6.89
C HIS A 201 -1.22 17.00 -7.51
N ASP A 202 -0.38 18.03 -7.43
CA ASP A 202 -0.60 19.27 -8.14
C ASP A 202 -0.55 19.03 -9.66
N PHE A 203 -1.48 19.65 -10.38
CA PHE A 203 -1.54 19.62 -11.84
C PHE A 203 -1.02 20.95 -12.39
N GLY A 204 0.11 20.89 -13.10
CA GLY A 204 0.60 22.01 -13.89
C GLY A 204 -0.07 22.07 -15.27
N LEU A 205 0.33 23.09 -16.03
CA LEU A 205 -0.13 23.30 -17.41
C LEU A 205 0.25 22.12 -18.32
N THR A 206 1.47 21.60 -18.16
CA THR A 206 1.98 20.46 -18.94
C THR A 206 1.16 19.19 -18.76
N GLU A 207 0.75 18.92 -17.53
CA GLU A 207 -0.07 17.76 -17.18
C GLU A 207 -1.48 17.89 -17.74
N THR A 208 -2.01 19.11 -17.79
CA THR A 208 -3.31 19.43 -18.38
C THR A 208 -3.29 19.22 -19.90
N GLU A 209 -2.26 19.70 -20.59
CA GLU A 209 -2.09 19.49 -22.03
C GLU A 209 -1.99 18.00 -22.40
N LEU A 210 -1.25 17.22 -21.62
CA LEU A 210 -1.15 15.77 -21.81
C LEU A 210 -2.49 15.06 -21.61
N LEU A 211 -3.30 15.49 -20.65
CA LEU A 211 -4.62 14.92 -20.41
C LEU A 211 -5.58 15.23 -21.57
N ILE A 212 -5.53 16.46 -22.10
CA ILE A 212 -6.32 16.86 -23.28
C ILE A 212 -5.94 16.02 -24.49
N GLY A 213 -4.63 15.91 -24.79
CA GLY A 213 -4.15 15.09 -25.89
C GLY A 213 -4.58 13.62 -25.75
N LEU A 214 -4.47 13.05 -24.54
CA LEU A 214 -4.94 11.69 -24.27
C LEU A 214 -6.45 11.54 -24.50
N ALA A 215 -7.26 12.50 -24.04
CA ALA A 215 -8.71 12.47 -24.24
C ALA A 215 -9.08 12.49 -25.74
N GLU A 216 -8.35 13.26 -26.54
CA GLU A 216 -8.52 13.31 -28.00
C GLU A 216 -8.14 11.99 -28.68
N GLU A 217 -7.03 11.36 -28.26
CA GLU A 217 -6.60 10.07 -28.81
C GLU A 217 -7.57 8.94 -28.43
N LEU A 218 -8.06 8.93 -27.19
CA LEU A 218 -9.04 7.95 -26.71
C LEU A 218 -10.38 8.08 -27.44
N SER A 219 -10.86 9.31 -27.65
CA SER A 219 -12.08 9.53 -28.42
C SER A 219 -11.90 9.11 -29.88
N ALA A 220 -10.76 9.44 -30.51
CA ALA A 220 -10.44 8.97 -31.86
C ALA A 220 -10.42 7.44 -31.95
N ALA A 221 -9.82 6.75 -30.98
CA ALA A 221 -9.81 5.30 -30.93
C ALA A 221 -11.24 4.72 -30.86
N GLN A 222 -12.13 5.29 -30.04
CA GLN A 222 -13.52 4.85 -29.98
C GLN A 222 -14.28 5.00 -31.32
N PHE A 223 -14.01 6.07 -32.08
CA PHE A 223 -14.63 6.28 -33.40
C PHE A 223 -14.03 5.42 -34.52
N THR A 224 -12.73 5.10 -34.45
CA THR A 224 -12.01 4.43 -35.53
C THR A 224 -12.03 2.90 -35.42
N SER A 225 -11.89 2.36 -34.21
CA SER A 225 -11.76 0.92 -33.96
C SER A 225 -12.81 0.37 -32.99
N GLY A 226 -13.74 1.20 -32.52
CA GLY A 226 -14.64 0.88 -31.41
C GLY A 226 -16.14 1.04 -31.70
N SER A 227 -16.89 1.13 -30.61
CA SER A 227 -18.37 1.13 -30.58
C SER A 227 -19.03 2.39 -31.17
N LEU A 228 -18.27 3.41 -31.56
CA LEU A 228 -18.79 4.72 -31.97
C LEU A 228 -18.69 5.02 -33.48
N SER A 229 -18.26 4.08 -34.31
CA SER A 229 -18.08 4.30 -35.75
C SER A 229 -19.33 4.88 -36.44
N ASP A 230 -20.52 4.35 -36.10
CA ASP A 230 -21.81 4.81 -36.63
C ASP A 230 -22.19 6.24 -36.20
N TYR A 231 -21.55 6.75 -35.13
CA TYR A 231 -21.79 8.08 -34.59
C TYR A 231 -20.87 9.14 -35.21
N GLN A 232 -19.83 8.75 -35.95
CA GLN A 232 -18.82 9.68 -36.45
C GLN A 232 -19.42 10.78 -37.34
N LYS A 233 -20.44 10.44 -38.13
CA LYS A 233 -21.13 11.37 -39.06
C LYS A 233 -22.54 11.75 -38.60
N LEU A 234 -22.96 11.34 -37.41
CA LEU A 234 -24.29 11.63 -36.90
C LEU A 234 -24.41 13.14 -36.63
N PRO A 235 -25.48 13.82 -37.09
CA PRO A 235 -25.59 15.27 -36.96
C PRO A 235 -25.83 15.70 -35.50
N PRO A 236 -25.40 16.91 -35.10
CA PRO A 236 -25.75 17.47 -33.80
C PRO A 236 -27.26 17.52 -33.58
N GLY A 237 -27.71 17.21 -32.36
CA GLY A 237 -29.13 17.23 -31.99
C GLY A 237 -29.94 15.97 -32.35
N ASP A 238 -29.33 14.96 -32.98
CA ASP A 238 -29.96 13.65 -33.17
C ASP A 238 -30.30 12.97 -31.82
N ALA A 239 -31.48 12.35 -31.74
CA ALA A 239 -31.96 11.71 -30.51
C ALA A 239 -31.09 10.53 -30.03
N LYS A 240 -30.31 9.91 -30.91
CA LYS A 240 -29.38 8.82 -30.55
C LYS A 240 -28.26 9.30 -29.62
N TRP A 241 -27.91 10.58 -29.63
CA TRP A 241 -26.88 11.12 -28.73
C TRP A 241 -27.21 10.96 -27.26
N ALA A 242 -28.48 11.08 -26.87
CA ALA A 242 -28.88 10.90 -25.47
C ALA A 242 -28.57 9.48 -24.98
N ARG A 243 -28.91 8.46 -25.78
CA ARG A 243 -28.62 7.06 -25.46
C ARG A 243 -27.12 6.77 -25.44
N LEU A 244 -26.38 7.36 -26.37
CA LEU A 244 -24.93 7.21 -26.41
C LEU A 244 -24.26 7.82 -25.17
N LEU A 245 -24.63 9.04 -24.79
CA LEU A 245 -24.08 9.70 -23.62
C LEU A 245 -24.42 8.94 -22.34
N ASP A 246 -25.61 8.33 -22.25
CA ASP A 246 -25.98 7.46 -21.14
C ASP A 246 -25.08 6.22 -21.07
N ASP A 247 -24.81 5.56 -22.20
CA ASP A 247 -23.90 4.41 -22.29
C ASP A 247 -22.44 4.80 -21.95
N GLN A 248 -21.95 5.93 -22.48
CA GLN A 248 -20.61 6.43 -22.19
C GLN A 248 -20.44 6.74 -20.69
N PHE A 249 -21.41 7.43 -20.07
CA PHE A 249 -21.36 7.71 -18.63
C PHE A 249 -21.49 6.44 -17.79
N ARG A 250 -22.30 5.45 -18.18
CA ARG A 250 -22.35 4.15 -17.47
C ARG A 250 -21.01 3.43 -17.51
N LYS A 251 -20.32 3.48 -18.65
CA LYS A 251 -19.00 2.85 -18.81
C LYS A 251 -17.88 3.60 -18.09
N LEU A 252 -17.88 4.94 -18.13
CA LEU A 252 -16.88 5.81 -17.50
C LEU A 252 -17.08 5.96 -15.99
N TYR A 253 -18.33 6.19 -15.58
CA TYR A 253 -18.71 6.70 -14.26
C TYR A 253 -19.76 5.84 -13.54
N SER A 254 -20.18 4.72 -14.14
CA SER A 254 -21.17 3.80 -13.55
C SER A 254 -22.49 4.48 -13.15
N ARG A 255 -22.82 5.61 -13.78
CA ARG A 255 -24.05 6.38 -13.60
C ARG A 255 -24.51 6.97 -14.93
N THR A 256 -25.66 7.59 -14.97
CA THR A 256 -26.10 8.42 -16.11
C THR A 256 -25.69 9.89 -15.93
N PRO A 257 -25.58 10.67 -17.01
CA PRO A 257 -25.33 12.11 -16.91
C PRO A 257 -26.54 12.82 -16.30
N THR A 258 -26.30 13.85 -15.50
CA THR A 258 -27.35 14.76 -15.07
C THR A 258 -27.88 15.57 -16.26
N SER A 259 -29.07 16.15 -16.14
CA SER A 259 -29.64 16.98 -17.21
C SER A 259 -28.76 18.17 -17.59
N SER A 260 -28.01 18.73 -16.64
CA SER A 260 -27.07 19.83 -16.89
C SER A 260 -25.84 19.34 -17.65
N GLU A 261 -25.28 18.21 -17.26
CA GLU A 261 -24.10 17.61 -17.91
C GLU A 261 -24.40 17.22 -19.35
N ARG A 262 -25.54 16.55 -19.58
CA ARG A 262 -25.97 16.17 -20.93
C ARG A 262 -26.16 17.40 -21.80
N ARG A 263 -26.82 18.44 -21.27
CA ARG A 263 -27.04 19.69 -22.01
C ARG A 263 -25.72 20.35 -22.38
N SER A 264 -24.79 20.48 -21.44
CA SER A 264 -23.48 21.08 -21.66
C SER A 264 -22.68 20.37 -22.76
N LEU A 265 -22.68 19.03 -22.79
CA LEU A 265 -22.00 18.25 -23.83
C LEU A 265 -22.64 18.43 -25.22
N LEU A 266 -23.97 18.43 -25.29
CA LEU A 266 -24.70 18.63 -26.55
C LEU A 266 -24.55 20.07 -27.07
N ASP A 267 -24.50 21.07 -26.19
CA ASP A 267 -24.28 22.46 -26.57
C ASP A 267 -22.83 22.68 -27.05
N LEU A 268 -21.86 22.04 -26.41
CA LEU A 268 -20.47 22.01 -26.88
C LEU A 268 -20.38 21.43 -28.29
N GLN A 269 -21.02 20.28 -28.55
CA GLN A 269 -21.07 19.66 -29.87
C GLN A 269 -21.63 20.63 -30.92
N LYS A 270 -22.76 21.29 -30.64
CA LYS A 270 -23.39 22.24 -31.56
C LYS A 270 -22.46 23.41 -31.86
N SER A 271 -21.87 24.01 -30.82
CA SER A 271 -20.97 25.16 -30.98
C SER A 271 -19.75 24.81 -31.84
N VAL A 272 -19.13 23.64 -31.63
CA VAL A 272 -17.99 23.21 -32.46
C VAL A 272 -18.41 22.93 -33.90
N ALA A 273 -19.62 22.40 -34.12
CA ALA A 273 -20.15 22.13 -35.46
C ALA A 273 -20.43 23.40 -36.29
N GLU A 274 -20.56 24.58 -35.65
CA GLU A 274 -20.69 25.86 -36.34
C GLU A 274 -19.38 26.30 -37.03
N THR A 275 -18.24 25.89 -36.48
CA THR A 275 -16.91 26.34 -36.93
C THR A 275 -16.01 25.21 -37.46
N SER A 276 -16.44 23.96 -37.39
CA SER A 276 -15.63 22.78 -37.71
C SER A 276 -16.46 21.64 -38.29
N SER A 277 -15.80 20.55 -38.69
CA SER A 277 -16.50 19.38 -39.24
C SER A 277 -17.39 18.69 -38.20
N ILE A 278 -18.46 18.01 -38.65
CA ILE A 278 -19.32 17.19 -37.77
C ILE A 278 -18.49 16.14 -37.03
N GLN A 279 -17.50 15.54 -37.70
CA GLN A 279 -16.60 14.56 -37.10
C GLN A 279 -15.80 15.18 -35.95
N THR A 280 -15.25 16.38 -36.15
CA THR A 280 -14.53 17.13 -35.11
C THR A 280 -15.46 17.44 -33.95
N ALA A 281 -16.67 17.95 -34.21
CA ALA A 281 -17.65 18.26 -33.17
C ALA A 281 -18.03 17.03 -32.33
N ASN A 282 -18.27 15.89 -32.99
CA ASN A 282 -18.59 14.63 -32.34
C ASN A 282 -17.41 14.12 -31.50
N GLN A 283 -16.18 14.19 -32.04
CA GLN A 283 -14.98 13.81 -31.32
C GLN A 283 -14.74 14.70 -30.11
N THR A 284 -14.86 16.02 -30.23
CA THR A 284 -14.69 16.97 -29.12
C THR A 284 -15.69 16.72 -28.00
N MET A 285 -16.96 16.43 -28.32
CA MET A 285 -17.95 16.08 -27.31
C MET A 285 -17.58 14.82 -26.53
N ILE A 286 -17.10 13.77 -27.22
CA ILE A 286 -16.65 12.54 -26.57
C ILE A 286 -15.35 12.78 -25.78
N SER A 287 -14.38 13.54 -26.30
CA SER A 287 -13.18 13.94 -25.57
C SER A 287 -13.52 14.66 -24.26
N ALA A 288 -14.52 15.55 -24.27
CA ALA A 288 -14.97 16.26 -23.08
C ALA A 288 -15.51 15.31 -22.00
N THR A 289 -16.02 14.13 -22.38
CA THR A 289 -16.40 13.11 -21.40
C THR A 289 -15.21 12.51 -20.66
N TYR A 290 -13.98 12.56 -21.19
CA TYR A 290 -12.77 12.10 -20.49
C TYR A 290 -12.10 13.18 -19.64
N LEU A 291 -12.49 14.45 -19.81
CA LEU A 291 -11.86 15.60 -19.12
C LEU A 291 -12.57 16.02 -17.83
N ARG A 292 -13.50 15.20 -17.35
CA ARG A 292 -14.15 15.47 -16.07
C ARG A 292 -13.31 15.02 -14.89
N PRO A 293 -13.48 15.62 -13.70
CA PRO A 293 -12.81 15.16 -12.49
C PRO A 293 -13.02 13.66 -12.22
N GLU A 294 -14.23 13.13 -12.45
CA GLU A 294 -14.53 11.71 -12.21
C GLU A 294 -13.74 10.73 -13.08
N SER A 295 -13.11 11.21 -14.17
CA SER A 295 -12.23 10.40 -15.03
C SER A 295 -10.91 10.06 -14.36
N LEU A 296 -10.48 10.92 -13.44
CA LEU A 296 -9.20 10.78 -12.73
C LEU A 296 -9.38 10.54 -11.24
N PHE A 297 -10.55 10.91 -10.71
CA PHE A 297 -10.82 10.89 -9.28
C PHE A 297 -12.08 10.10 -8.94
N ARG A 298 -12.05 9.41 -7.79
CA ARG A 298 -13.26 8.98 -7.07
C ARG A 298 -13.40 9.78 -5.78
N PHE A 299 -14.65 9.99 -5.39
CA PHE A 299 -15.04 10.83 -4.28
C PHE A 299 -15.63 9.97 -3.18
N GLU A 300 -15.33 10.32 -1.94
CA GLU A 300 -15.89 9.72 -0.74
C GLU A 300 -16.16 10.86 0.25
N ILE A 301 -17.13 11.70 -0.09
CA ILE A 301 -17.51 12.89 0.67
C ILE A 301 -18.60 12.55 1.68
N GLY A 302 -19.48 11.62 1.32
CA GLY A 302 -20.66 11.30 2.11
C GLY A 302 -21.80 12.28 1.84
N ASP A 303 -23.01 11.79 2.04
CA ASP A 303 -24.21 12.60 1.97
C ASP A 303 -24.38 13.40 3.26
N THR A 304 -24.04 14.69 3.20
CA THR A 304 -24.15 15.61 4.34
C THR A 304 -25.59 15.89 4.75
N THR A 305 -26.57 15.54 3.91
CA THR A 305 -28.00 15.69 4.18
C THR A 305 -28.59 14.50 4.94
N SER A 306 -27.91 13.35 4.93
CA SER A 306 -28.27 12.17 5.71
C SER A 306 -27.37 12.01 6.95
N GLY A 307 -27.88 11.31 7.97
CA GLY A 307 -27.16 11.02 9.22
C GLY A 307 -27.41 12.01 10.38
N ALA A 308 -27.47 11.47 11.60
CA ALA A 308 -27.56 12.25 12.84
C ALA A 308 -26.15 12.67 13.32
N GLY A 309 -25.99 13.91 13.77
CA GLY A 309 -24.72 14.45 14.28
C GLY A 309 -23.67 14.70 13.19
N ASP A 310 -22.39 14.58 13.55
CA ASP A 310 -21.22 14.97 12.74
C ASP A 310 -20.77 13.90 11.71
N ARG A 311 -21.67 12.99 11.31
CA ARG A 311 -21.37 11.88 10.39
C ARG A 311 -22.27 11.87 9.17
N ALA A 312 -21.69 11.60 8.01
CA ALA A 312 -22.32 11.44 6.71
C ALA A 312 -22.08 10.01 6.20
N ALA A 313 -23.14 9.28 5.83
CA ALA A 313 -22.98 7.99 5.15
C ALA A 313 -22.56 8.23 3.70
N LEU A 314 -21.78 7.33 3.10
CA LEU A 314 -21.53 7.37 1.67
C LEU A 314 -22.85 7.27 0.88
N SER A 315 -22.96 7.97 -0.24
CA SER A 315 -24.06 7.68 -1.17
C SER A 315 -23.92 6.25 -1.75
N PRO A 316 -24.98 5.64 -2.30
CA PRO A 316 -24.90 4.31 -2.93
C PRO A 316 -23.79 4.22 -3.99
N LEU A 317 -23.63 5.27 -4.78
CA LEU A 317 -22.57 5.38 -5.78
C LEU A 317 -21.19 5.41 -5.14
N GLU A 318 -20.97 6.25 -4.13
CA GLU A 318 -19.67 6.34 -3.44
C GLU A 318 -19.32 5.03 -2.74
N TYR A 319 -20.28 4.37 -2.10
CA TYR A 319 -20.03 3.10 -1.43
C TYR A 319 -19.72 1.97 -2.42
N ALA A 320 -20.47 1.88 -3.52
CA ALA A 320 -20.17 0.95 -4.60
C ALA A 320 -18.79 1.21 -5.22
N TYR A 321 -18.38 2.48 -5.33
CA TYR A 321 -17.03 2.85 -5.77
C TYR A 321 -15.96 2.44 -4.77
N ALA A 322 -16.16 2.71 -3.48
CA ALA A 322 -15.23 2.33 -2.42
C ALA A 322 -15.01 0.81 -2.40
N VAL A 323 -16.09 0.01 -2.36
CA VAL A 323 -16.00 -1.46 -2.42
C VAL A 323 -15.44 -1.93 -3.76
N GLY A 324 -15.92 -1.35 -4.86
CA GLY A 324 -15.53 -1.72 -6.21
C GLY A 324 -14.03 -1.51 -6.44
N PHE A 325 -13.42 -0.44 -5.94
CA PHE A 325 -11.97 -0.25 -6.04
C PHE A 325 -11.16 -1.00 -4.97
N ALA A 326 -11.76 -1.27 -3.81
CA ALA A 326 -11.17 -2.15 -2.81
C ALA A 326 -11.03 -3.58 -3.36
N LEU A 327 -11.95 -4.04 -4.22
CA LEU A 327 -11.99 -5.42 -4.74
C LEU A 327 -11.64 -5.56 -6.22
N ASN A 328 -11.67 -4.49 -7.02
CA ASN A 328 -11.44 -4.52 -8.46
C ASN A 328 -10.65 -3.28 -8.90
N ARG A 329 -9.54 -3.48 -9.61
CA ARG A 329 -8.69 -2.40 -10.12
C ARG A 329 -9.43 -1.46 -11.08
N ALA A 330 -10.34 -1.99 -11.89
CA ALA A 330 -11.14 -1.17 -12.80
C ALA A 330 -12.32 -0.45 -12.09
N GLY A 331 -12.55 -0.70 -10.80
CA GLY A 331 -13.70 -0.23 -10.03
C GLY A 331 -15.02 -0.90 -10.44
N PRO A 332 -16.16 -0.45 -9.87
CA PRO A 332 -17.45 -1.13 -10.06
C PRO A 332 -17.99 -0.96 -11.49
N THR A 333 -18.86 -1.87 -11.90
CA THR A 333 -19.73 -1.68 -13.08
C THR A 333 -21.05 -1.04 -12.66
N SER A 334 -21.86 -0.57 -13.62
CA SER A 334 -23.20 -0.04 -13.31
C SER A 334 -24.10 -1.06 -12.62
N GLU A 335 -24.00 -2.34 -12.96
CA GLU A 335 -24.78 -3.41 -12.33
C GLU A 335 -24.36 -3.62 -10.87
N VAL A 336 -23.08 -3.41 -10.54
CA VAL A 336 -22.61 -3.44 -9.16
C VAL A 336 -23.15 -2.24 -8.40
N VAL A 337 -23.09 -1.03 -8.98
CA VAL A 337 -23.65 0.18 -8.36
C VAL A 337 -25.14 0.02 -8.05
N GLU A 338 -25.93 -0.52 -8.98
CA GLU A 338 -27.37 -0.76 -8.79
C GLU A 338 -27.68 -1.68 -7.60
N LYS A 339 -26.77 -2.58 -7.21
CA LYS A 339 -26.95 -3.45 -6.02
C LYS A 339 -26.78 -2.73 -4.69
N PHE A 340 -26.08 -1.59 -4.68
CA PHE A 340 -25.87 -0.77 -3.49
C PHE A 340 -26.99 0.26 -3.28
N GLU A 341 -27.92 0.40 -4.23
CA GLU A 341 -29.10 1.25 -4.04
C GLU A 341 -29.90 0.80 -2.81
N GLY A 342 -30.22 1.77 -1.94
CA GLY A 342 -30.95 1.55 -0.69
C GLY A 342 -30.20 0.76 0.38
N TYR A 343 -28.86 0.64 0.29
CA TYR A 343 -28.06 -0.09 1.27
C TYR A 343 -28.19 0.45 2.69
N GLU A 344 -28.53 1.74 2.84
CA GLU A 344 -28.69 2.46 4.10
C GLU A 344 -29.80 1.85 4.97
N THR A 345 -30.74 1.14 4.35
CA THR A 345 -31.84 0.44 5.02
C THR A 345 -31.57 -1.05 5.24
N LYS A 346 -30.48 -1.59 4.68
CA LYS A 346 -30.12 -3.01 4.81
C LYS A 346 -29.52 -3.27 6.18
N ASP A 347 -29.85 -4.42 6.74
CA ASP A 347 -29.15 -4.92 7.92
C ASP A 347 -27.73 -5.39 7.56
N LYS A 348 -26.84 -5.43 8.57
CA LYS A 348 -25.44 -5.85 8.39
C LYS A 348 -25.31 -7.23 7.71
N PRO A 349 -26.12 -8.26 8.05
CA PRO A 349 -26.10 -9.54 7.35
C PRO A 349 -26.40 -9.46 5.84
N SER A 350 -27.41 -8.69 5.43
CA SER A 350 -27.73 -8.54 4.00
C SER A 350 -26.61 -7.86 3.24
N LEU A 351 -25.98 -6.83 3.83
CA LEU A 351 -24.85 -6.14 3.23
C LEU A 351 -23.62 -7.06 3.10
N LYS A 352 -23.36 -7.88 4.13
CA LYS A 352 -22.31 -8.89 4.08
C LYS A 352 -22.52 -9.89 2.94
N ASN A 353 -23.75 -10.38 2.74
CA ASN A 353 -24.04 -11.32 1.66
C ASN A 353 -23.82 -10.70 0.27
N LEU A 354 -24.19 -9.42 0.10
CA LEU A 354 -23.91 -8.68 -1.12
C LEU A 354 -22.40 -8.63 -1.40
N ILE A 355 -21.60 -8.19 -0.42
CA ILE A 355 -20.15 -7.99 -0.59
C ILE A 355 -19.42 -9.33 -0.72
N ARG A 356 -19.86 -10.39 -0.04
CA ARG A 356 -19.27 -11.73 -0.19
C ARG A 356 -19.32 -12.20 -1.65
N SER A 357 -20.42 -11.95 -2.36
CA SER A 357 -20.51 -12.27 -3.80
C SER A 357 -19.49 -11.52 -4.66
N LEU A 358 -19.04 -10.34 -4.24
CA LEU A 358 -17.98 -9.57 -4.92
C LEU A 358 -16.59 -10.08 -4.53
N LEU A 359 -16.40 -10.52 -3.28
CA LEU A 359 -15.15 -11.09 -2.77
C LEU A 359 -14.78 -12.43 -3.43
N ASP A 360 -15.77 -13.18 -3.91
CA ASP A 360 -15.55 -14.45 -4.61
C ASP A 360 -15.28 -14.29 -6.11
N SER A 361 -15.17 -13.05 -6.60
CA SER A 361 -14.80 -12.77 -7.99
C SER A 361 -13.31 -12.93 -8.27
N GLU A 362 -12.99 -13.22 -9.53
CA GLU A 362 -11.61 -13.24 -10.03
C GLU A 362 -10.91 -11.87 -9.87
N GLU A 363 -11.67 -10.78 -9.99
CA GLU A 363 -11.19 -9.42 -9.74
C GLU A 363 -10.72 -9.26 -8.29
N ALA A 364 -11.51 -9.73 -7.33
CA ALA A 364 -11.16 -9.71 -5.91
C ALA A 364 -9.94 -10.59 -5.61
N HIS A 365 -9.86 -11.77 -6.20
CA HIS A 365 -8.66 -12.61 -6.09
C HIS A 365 -7.41 -11.87 -6.58
N ARG A 366 -7.44 -11.26 -7.78
CA ARG A 366 -6.31 -10.46 -8.30
C ARG A 366 -5.95 -9.30 -7.39
N ARG A 367 -6.94 -8.69 -6.74
CA ARG A 367 -6.73 -7.57 -5.82
C ARG A 367 -6.07 -8.02 -4.51
N ILE A 368 -6.45 -9.18 -3.97
CA ILE A 368 -5.78 -9.81 -2.82
C ILE A 368 -4.37 -10.25 -3.19
N MET A 369 -4.14 -10.84 -4.37
CA MET A 369 -2.81 -11.19 -4.83
C MET A 369 -1.89 -9.98 -4.93
N ARG A 370 -2.41 -8.82 -5.36
CA ARG A 370 -1.68 -7.55 -5.33
C ARG A 370 -1.33 -7.11 -3.90
N PHE A 371 -2.25 -7.25 -2.95
CA PHE A 371 -1.94 -7.01 -1.54
C PHE A 371 -0.78 -7.88 -1.07
N MET A 372 -0.79 -9.16 -1.43
CA MET A 372 0.27 -10.09 -1.04
C MET A 372 1.63 -9.73 -1.67
N ASP A 373 1.67 -9.33 -2.95
CA ASP A 373 2.88 -8.81 -3.59
C ASP A 373 3.40 -7.56 -2.90
N GLU A 374 2.55 -6.58 -2.61
CA GLU A 374 2.97 -5.32 -1.99
C GLU A 374 3.30 -5.48 -0.49
N TYR A 375 2.70 -6.45 0.20
CA TYR A 375 2.98 -6.74 1.61
C TYR A 375 4.30 -7.51 1.78
N PHE A 376 4.47 -8.62 1.05
CA PHE A 376 5.68 -9.45 1.13
C PHE A 376 6.82 -8.93 0.24
N GLU A 377 6.53 -8.05 -0.71
CA GLU A 377 7.51 -7.40 -1.58
C GLU A 377 8.27 -8.40 -2.47
N TYR A 378 7.72 -9.58 -2.75
CA TYR A 378 8.40 -10.61 -3.53
C TYR A 378 8.58 -10.21 -5.01
N GLY A 379 7.73 -9.35 -5.57
CA GLY A 379 7.88 -8.80 -6.92
C GLY A 379 9.15 -7.96 -7.09
N TYR A 380 9.75 -7.46 -5.99
CA TYR A 380 11.03 -6.74 -6.04
C TYR A 380 12.20 -7.59 -6.54
N ALA A 381 12.07 -8.93 -6.54
CA ALA A 381 13.04 -9.82 -7.16
C ALA A 381 13.36 -9.45 -8.62
N ALA A 382 12.40 -8.88 -9.36
CA ALA A 382 12.60 -8.44 -10.74
C ALA A 382 13.59 -7.27 -10.87
N TYR A 383 13.80 -6.51 -9.80
CA TYR A 383 14.68 -5.33 -9.77
C TYR A 383 16.07 -5.64 -9.21
N VAL A 384 16.29 -6.86 -8.69
CA VAL A 384 17.60 -7.29 -8.19
C VAL A 384 18.41 -7.86 -9.36
N PHE A 385 19.34 -7.05 -9.86
CA PHE A 385 20.25 -7.44 -10.93
C PHE A 385 21.39 -8.27 -10.35
N LYS A 386 21.82 -9.29 -11.08
CA LYS A 386 22.98 -10.10 -10.71
C LYS A 386 24.01 -9.94 -11.81
N ASP A 387 25.29 -9.98 -11.47
CA ASP A 387 26.37 -9.59 -12.39
C ASP A 387 26.28 -10.31 -13.76
N LYS A 388 26.77 -9.62 -14.81
CA LYS A 388 26.68 -9.92 -16.25
C LYS A 388 27.13 -11.32 -16.64
N HIS A 389 27.86 -12.03 -15.77
CA HIS A 389 28.25 -13.42 -15.96
C HIS A 389 27.08 -14.41 -15.82
N HIS A 390 25.95 -14.01 -15.21
CA HIS A 390 24.75 -14.84 -15.03
C HIS A 390 23.66 -14.56 -16.06
N ARG A 391 24.01 -14.62 -17.37
CA ARG A 391 23.16 -14.28 -18.53
C ARG A 391 21.80 -15.01 -18.62
N ARG A 392 21.50 -15.97 -17.74
CA ARG A 392 20.32 -16.84 -17.80
C ARG A 392 19.45 -16.82 -16.53
N TYR A 393 19.73 -15.94 -15.58
CA TYR A 393 18.88 -15.67 -14.41
C TYR A 393 17.53 -15.05 -14.84
N ARG A 394 16.43 -15.59 -14.32
CA ARG A 394 15.05 -15.21 -14.66
C ARG A 394 14.21 -15.02 -13.39
N PRO A 395 14.25 -13.84 -12.76
CA PRO A 395 13.48 -13.57 -11.53
C PRO A 395 11.97 -13.76 -11.72
N GLY A 396 11.46 -13.50 -12.93
CA GLY A 396 10.05 -13.69 -13.26
C GLY A 396 9.52 -15.10 -12.98
N TRP A 397 10.34 -16.15 -13.14
CA TRP A 397 9.90 -17.51 -12.82
C TRP A 397 9.74 -17.74 -11.32
N LEU A 398 10.61 -17.13 -10.50
CA LEU A 398 10.52 -17.25 -9.05
C LEU A 398 9.29 -16.48 -8.54
N ILE A 399 8.97 -15.35 -9.18
CA ILE A 399 7.75 -14.57 -8.92
C ILE A 399 6.51 -15.39 -9.29
N GLU A 400 6.46 -16.00 -10.48
CA GLU A 400 5.36 -16.88 -10.91
C GLU A 400 5.12 -18.04 -9.91
N ASP A 401 6.18 -18.66 -9.37
CA ASP A 401 6.04 -19.75 -8.38
C ASP A 401 5.58 -19.21 -7.01
N ALA A 402 6.01 -18.01 -6.59
CA ALA A 402 5.51 -17.35 -5.39
C ALA A 402 4.02 -17.01 -5.51
N GLU A 403 3.60 -16.51 -6.68
CA GLU A 403 2.19 -16.21 -6.97
C GLU A 403 1.33 -17.46 -6.89
N LYS A 404 1.77 -18.61 -7.42
CA LYS A 404 1.05 -19.88 -7.28
C LYS A 404 1.01 -20.37 -5.82
N PHE A 405 2.12 -20.24 -5.09
CA PHE A 405 2.20 -20.58 -3.68
C PHE A 405 1.14 -19.81 -2.87
N ILE A 406 1.09 -18.49 -3.06
CA ILE A 406 0.17 -17.59 -2.36
C ILE A 406 -1.27 -17.81 -2.84
N SER A 407 -1.49 -17.90 -4.16
CA SER A 407 -2.82 -18.06 -4.76
C SER A 407 -3.52 -19.30 -4.21
N ARG A 408 -2.82 -20.44 -4.09
CA ARG A 408 -3.37 -21.65 -3.44
C ARG A 408 -3.87 -21.36 -2.01
N ILE A 409 -3.10 -20.62 -1.23
CA ILE A 409 -3.43 -20.32 0.18
C ILE A 409 -4.62 -19.35 0.25
N VAL A 410 -4.64 -18.33 -0.62
CA VAL A 410 -5.73 -17.34 -0.71
C VAL A 410 -7.02 -17.99 -1.21
N GLU A 411 -6.97 -18.94 -2.14
CA GLU A 411 -8.13 -19.69 -2.62
C GLU A 411 -8.71 -20.61 -1.53
N GLN A 412 -7.84 -21.23 -0.73
CA GLN A 412 -8.25 -22.05 0.41
C GLN A 412 -8.84 -21.20 1.55
N ASP A 413 -8.34 -19.97 1.72
CA ASP A 413 -8.80 -18.97 2.69
C ASP A 413 -8.95 -19.51 4.12
N HIS A 414 -8.01 -20.34 4.54
CA HIS A 414 -8.01 -21.00 5.85
C HIS A 414 -6.61 -20.90 6.45
N HIS A 415 -6.52 -20.40 7.68
CA HIS A 415 -5.27 -20.10 8.38
C HIS A 415 -4.27 -19.31 7.51
N VAL A 416 -4.77 -18.30 6.77
CA VAL A 416 -4.04 -17.68 5.64
C VAL A 416 -2.64 -17.22 6.03
N LEU A 417 -2.49 -16.40 7.07
CA LEU A 417 -1.17 -15.90 7.48
C LEU A 417 -0.27 -17.01 8.00
N LYS A 418 -0.82 -17.98 8.74
CA LYS A 418 -0.06 -19.12 9.25
C LYS A 418 0.48 -19.95 8.09
N GLU A 419 -0.35 -20.34 7.13
CA GLU A 419 0.09 -21.07 5.93
C GLU A 419 1.10 -20.28 5.10
N LEU A 420 0.92 -18.96 4.98
CA LEU A 420 1.88 -18.08 4.30
C LEU A 420 3.25 -18.07 4.99
N LEU A 421 3.32 -18.25 6.31
CA LEU A 421 4.58 -18.25 7.06
C LEU A 421 5.16 -19.67 7.30
N THR A 422 4.32 -20.71 7.33
CA THR A 422 4.71 -22.05 7.79
C THR A 422 4.55 -23.17 6.76
N SER A 423 3.89 -22.95 5.62
CA SER A 423 3.71 -24.02 4.63
C SER A 423 5.07 -24.49 4.08
N SER A 424 5.33 -25.79 4.18
CA SER A 424 6.49 -26.43 3.55
C SER A 424 6.22 -26.90 2.12
N LYS A 425 4.99 -26.70 1.61
CA LYS A 425 4.57 -27.12 0.26
C LYS A 425 4.75 -26.00 -0.75
N PHE A 426 5.66 -26.18 -1.69
CA PHE A 426 5.99 -25.22 -2.74
C PHE A 426 5.67 -25.79 -4.11
N ASN A 427 5.13 -24.96 -5.01
CA ASN A 427 5.06 -25.31 -6.42
C ASN A 427 6.40 -24.96 -7.05
N VAL A 428 7.06 -25.95 -7.63
CA VAL A 428 8.27 -25.71 -8.42
C VAL A 428 7.94 -26.02 -9.86
N ARG A 429 8.20 -25.07 -10.76
CA ARG A 429 8.08 -25.27 -12.20
C ARG A 429 8.78 -26.57 -12.62
N GLY A 430 8.16 -27.35 -13.51
CA GLY A 430 8.75 -28.59 -14.02
C GLY A 430 9.87 -28.35 -15.06
N ALA A 431 10.62 -29.40 -15.35
CA ALA A 431 11.62 -29.41 -16.42
C ALA A 431 10.98 -29.69 -17.79
N PHE A 432 11.28 -28.86 -18.79
CA PHE A 432 11.04 -29.22 -20.18
C PHE A 432 11.83 -30.51 -20.49
N ASN A 433 11.15 -31.54 -21.02
CA ASN A 433 11.69 -32.89 -21.25
C ASN A 433 13.14 -32.88 -21.74
N SER A 434 14.07 -33.30 -20.89
CA SER A 434 15.52 -33.38 -21.20
C SER A 434 15.84 -34.29 -22.39
N LYS A 435 14.91 -35.17 -22.81
CA LYS A 435 15.08 -36.05 -23.98
C LYS A 435 14.60 -35.45 -25.30
N SER A 436 13.73 -34.43 -25.29
CA SER A 436 13.23 -33.77 -26.51
C SER A 436 13.49 -32.26 -26.56
N ALA A 437 14.05 -31.69 -25.49
CA ALA A 437 14.51 -30.31 -25.49
C ALA A 437 15.76 -30.17 -26.39
N PRO A 438 15.91 -29.10 -27.17
CA PRO A 438 17.10 -28.86 -27.99
C PRO A 438 18.40 -28.96 -27.18
N LYS A 439 19.53 -29.36 -27.78
CA LYS A 439 20.83 -29.49 -27.09
C LYS A 439 21.26 -28.22 -26.33
N TRP A 440 20.96 -27.03 -26.86
CA TRP A 440 21.23 -25.75 -26.18
C TRP A 440 20.37 -25.54 -24.92
N PHE A 441 19.27 -26.28 -24.78
CA PHE A 441 18.39 -26.31 -23.62
C PHE A 441 18.84 -27.32 -22.55
N GLN A 442 19.62 -28.34 -22.96
CA GLN A 442 20.21 -29.38 -22.10
C GLN A 442 21.56 -28.98 -21.51
N ASP A 443 22.08 -27.81 -21.91
CA ASP A 443 23.28 -27.18 -21.36
C ASP A 443 23.10 -26.93 -19.86
N GLU A 444 24.04 -27.39 -19.03
CA GLU A 444 24.06 -27.21 -17.57
C GLU A 444 24.05 -25.73 -17.17
N THR A 445 24.47 -24.85 -18.07
CA THR A 445 24.40 -23.41 -17.88
C THR A 445 23.04 -22.81 -18.23
N ASN A 446 22.02 -23.59 -18.64
CA ASN A 446 20.67 -23.10 -18.99
C ASN A 446 19.91 -22.60 -17.75
N GLY A 447 19.12 -21.53 -17.92
CA GLY A 447 18.41 -20.85 -16.84
C GLY A 447 17.47 -21.76 -16.04
N HIS A 448 17.00 -22.87 -16.64
CA HIS A 448 16.19 -23.88 -15.94
C HIS A 448 16.98 -24.66 -14.88
N LEU A 449 18.17 -25.18 -15.17
CA LEU A 449 18.91 -25.94 -14.16
C LEU A 449 19.36 -25.02 -13.03
N PHE A 450 19.78 -23.80 -13.37
CA PHE A 450 20.01 -22.74 -12.39
C PHE A 450 18.77 -22.50 -11.51
N TYR A 451 17.59 -22.37 -12.12
CA TYR A 451 16.32 -22.16 -11.42
C TYR A 451 16.02 -23.26 -10.38
N HIS A 452 16.07 -24.53 -10.78
CA HIS A 452 15.75 -25.64 -9.87
C HIS A 452 16.83 -25.83 -8.80
N ALA A 453 18.10 -25.53 -9.11
CA ALA A 453 19.19 -25.58 -8.15
C ALA A 453 18.99 -24.60 -6.98
N ILE A 454 18.24 -23.50 -7.17
CA ILE A 454 17.84 -22.61 -6.08
C ILE A 454 16.95 -23.34 -5.07
N TYR A 455 16.10 -24.27 -5.52
CA TYR A 455 15.32 -25.14 -4.63
C TYR A 455 16.12 -26.32 -4.07
N ASN A 456 17.43 -26.40 -4.33
CA ASN A 456 18.29 -27.55 -3.99
C ASN A 456 17.78 -28.86 -4.63
N LEU A 457 17.21 -28.77 -5.83
CA LEU A 457 16.80 -29.93 -6.62
C LEU A 457 17.90 -30.27 -7.64
N GLU A 458 18.27 -31.54 -7.68
CA GLU A 458 19.18 -32.05 -8.70
C GLU A 458 18.42 -32.40 -9.97
N LYS A 459 19.15 -32.59 -11.08
CA LYS A 459 18.55 -32.88 -12.40
C LYS A 459 17.67 -34.13 -12.36
N GLU A 460 18.06 -35.11 -11.56
CA GLU A 460 17.39 -36.40 -11.38
C GLU A 460 16.06 -36.25 -10.62
N ASP A 461 15.92 -35.20 -9.81
CA ASP A 461 14.71 -34.91 -9.04
C ASP A 461 13.63 -34.22 -9.88
N LEU A 462 13.95 -33.75 -11.09
CA LEU A 462 13.06 -32.88 -11.87
C LEU A 462 11.92 -33.67 -12.56
N GLY A 463 10.69 -33.35 -12.18
CA GLY A 463 9.47 -33.79 -12.87
C GLY A 463 9.26 -33.04 -14.20
N LYS A 464 8.38 -33.57 -15.07
CA LYS A 464 8.03 -32.94 -16.36
C LYS A 464 7.06 -31.77 -16.19
N ASP A 465 6.15 -31.89 -15.23
CA ASP A 465 5.12 -30.88 -14.94
C ASP A 465 5.48 -30.11 -13.67
N PRO A 466 4.95 -28.89 -13.47
CA PRO A 466 5.05 -28.22 -12.18
C PRO A 466 4.46 -29.08 -11.08
N GLU A 467 5.25 -29.38 -10.05
CA GLU A 467 4.86 -30.29 -8.97
C GLU A 467 4.85 -29.56 -7.63
N TRP A 468 3.83 -29.84 -6.82
CA TRP A 468 3.83 -29.45 -5.43
C TRP A 468 4.72 -30.40 -4.64
N ARG A 469 5.76 -29.86 -4.00
CA ARG A 469 6.77 -30.61 -3.28
C ARG A 469 6.85 -30.14 -1.84
N ASP A 470 7.11 -31.09 -0.94
CA ASP A 470 7.32 -30.81 0.48
C ASP A 470 8.81 -30.60 0.75
N PHE A 471 9.17 -29.40 1.21
CA PHE A 471 10.53 -28.99 1.56
C PHE A 471 10.73 -28.92 3.08
N LYS A 472 10.07 -29.81 3.82
CA LYS A 472 10.16 -29.91 5.28
C LYS A 472 11.60 -29.76 5.80
N ASN A 473 11.77 -28.96 6.86
CA ASN A 473 13.04 -28.61 7.49
C ASN A 473 14.03 -27.82 6.61
N LYS A 474 13.70 -27.52 5.35
CA LYS A 474 14.52 -26.70 4.44
C LYS A 474 13.85 -25.38 4.07
N ARG A 475 12.51 -25.34 4.04
CA ARG A 475 11.72 -24.15 3.72
C ARG A 475 10.42 -24.14 4.53
N SER A 476 9.96 -22.94 4.83
CA SER A 476 8.76 -22.60 5.59
C SER A 476 8.21 -21.27 5.07
N GLY A 477 7.07 -21.29 4.40
CA GLY A 477 6.37 -20.08 3.98
C GLY A 477 7.10 -19.19 2.97
N ILE A 478 6.49 -18.04 2.69
CA ILE A 478 6.93 -17.05 1.71
C ILE A 478 8.27 -16.40 2.09
N LEU A 479 8.60 -16.28 3.38
CA LEU A 479 9.87 -15.67 3.84
C LEU A 479 11.09 -16.58 3.63
N THR A 480 10.85 -17.84 3.26
CA THR A 480 11.90 -18.74 2.76
C THR A 480 11.73 -19.06 1.28
N HIS A 481 10.76 -18.42 0.60
CA HIS A 481 10.58 -18.56 -0.84
C HIS A 481 11.72 -17.84 -1.57
N PRO A 482 12.29 -18.43 -2.64
CA PRO A 482 13.36 -17.79 -3.39
C PRO A 482 13.08 -16.36 -3.87
N ALA A 483 11.85 -16.08 -4.34
CA ALA A 483 11.44 -14.73 -4.75
C ALA A 483 11.62 -13.69 -3.63
N TRP A 484 11.18 -14.00 -2.41
CA TRP A 484 11.34 -13.11 -1.26
C TRP A 484 12.82 -12.97 -0.87
N LEU A 485 13.54 -14.09 -0.73
CA LEU A 485 14.96 -14.09 -0.35
C LEU A 485 15.82 -13.27 -1.31
N LEU A 486 15.48 -13.33 -2.59
CA LEU A 486 16.11 -12.59 -3.67
C LEU A 486 15.73 -11.09 -3.65
N ALA A 487 14.46 -10.75 -3.42
CA ALA A 487 14.00 -9.37 -3.24
C ALA A 487 14.73 -8.67 -2.07
N PHE A 488 15.08 -9.44 -1.03
CA PHE A 488 15.86 -8.99 0.12
C PHE A 488 17.34 -9.44 0.04
N SER A 489 17.91 -9.33 -1.16
CA SER A 489 19.33 -9.46 -1.45
C SER A 489 19.76 -8.34 -2.39
N ASP A 490 21.04 -7.99 -2.42
CA ASP A 490 21.57 -7.09 -3.43
C ASP A 490 22.23 -7.86 -4.58
N ASN A 491 22.99 -7.17 -5.41
CA ASN A 491 23.60 -7.75 -6.61
C ASN A 491 24.70 -8.78 -6.30
N THR A 492 25.35 -8.71 -5.13
CA THR A 492 26.55 -9.48 -4.80
C THR A 492 26.49 -10.19 -3.44
N LYS A 493 25.53 -9.86 -2.57
CA LYS A 493 25.36 -10.41 -1.23
C LYS A 493 23.88 -10.49 -0.82
N ASN A 494 23.63 -11.39 0.11
CA ASN A 494 22.41 -11.44 0.92
C ASN A 494 22.33 -10.25 1.88
N HIS A 495 21.11 -9.85 2.24
CA HIS A 495 20.88 -8.65 3.06
C HIS A 495 20.10 -8.95 4.35
N ALA A 496 20.76 -9.60 5.32
CA ALA A 496 20.15 -9.95 6.62
C ALA A 496 19.46 -8.76 7.31
N ILE A 497 20.06 -7.56 7.28
CA ILE A 497 19.46 -6.37 7.89
C ILE A 497 18.08 -6.02 7.29
N GLN A 498 17.92 -6.03 5.96
CA GLN A 498 16.62 -5.71 5.35
C GLN A 498 15.59 -6.81 5.61
N ARG A 499 16.02 -8.09 5.67
CA ARG A 499 15.15 -9.21 6.07
C ARG A 499 14.63 -9.01 7.50
N GLY A 500 15.52 -8.66 8.43
CA GLY A 500 15.17 -8.36 9.81
C GLY A 500 14.28 -7.12 9.96
N ARG A 501 14.60 -6.04 9.22
CA ARG A 501 13.76 -4.84 9.13
C ARG A 501 12.35 -5.17 8.68
N TRP A 502 12.21 -6.02 7.65
CA TRP A 502 10.90 -6.44 7.15
C TRP A 502 10.13 -7.17 8.25
N ILE A 503 10.74 -8.14 8.96
CA ILE A 503 10.06 -8.86 10.06
C ILE A 503 9.65 -7.89 11.18
N GLN A 504 10.56 -7.01 11.61
CA GLN A 504 10.30 -6.01 12.64
C GLN A 504 9.11 -5.12 12.29
N THR A 505 9.06 -4.65 11.04
CA THR A 505 8.06 -3.64 10.62
C THR A 505 6.75 -4.24 10.11
N LYS A 506 6.76 -5.44 9.53
CA LYS A 506 5.59 -6.04 8.88
C LYS A 506 4.91 -7.12 9.72
N LEU A 507 5.64 -7.81 10.59
CA LEU A 507 5.08 -8.85 11.48
C LEU A 507 5.00 -8.39 12.92
N LEU A 508 6.05 -7.75 13.45
CA LEU A 508 6.08 -7.31 14.85
C LEU A 508 5.46 -5.94 15.08
N GLY A 509 5.15 -5.21 14.01
CA GLY A 509 4.52 -3.90 14.12
C GLY A 509 5.45 -2.83 14.72
N GLY A 510 6.74 -3.10 14.82
CA GLY A 510 7.72 -2.13 15.27
C GLY A 510 8.03 -1.09 14.19
N VAL A 511 8.76 -0.06 14.59
CA VAL A 511 9.28 0.97 13.68
C VAL A 511 10.80 0.97 13.76
N ILE A 512 11.43 1.22 12.62
CA ILE A 512 12.87 1.50 12.55
C ILE A 512 13.01 2.98 12.15
N PRO A 513 13.67 3.81 12.97
CA PRO A 513 13.89 5.21 12.64
C PRO A 513 14.72 5.32 11.36
N ASP A 514 14.54 6.42 10.62
CA ASP A 514 15.37 6.66 9.44
C ASP A 514 16.84 6.77 9.85
N THR A 515 17.75 6.24 9.03
CA THR A 515 19.19 6.30 9.29
C THR A 515 19.64 7.76 9.31
N PRO A 516 20.34 8.24 10.35
CA PRO A 516 20.92 9.57 10.35
C PRO A 516 21.86 9.75 9.16
N VAL A 517 21.90 10.96 8.58
CA VAL A 517 22.69 11.26 7.38
C VAL A 517 24.19 11.00 7.57
N GLU A 518 24.66 11.04 8.82
CA GLU A 518 26.07 10.96 9.22
C GLU A 518 26.61 9.52 9.31
N VAL A 519 25.74 8.50 9.22
CA VAL A 519 26.14 7.09 9.35
C VAL A 519 26.58 6.51 7.99
N ASP A 520 27.90 6.44 7.72
CA ASP A 520 28.49 5.69 6.58
C ASP A 520 29.10 4.36 7.05
N ALA A 521 28.25 3.37 7.35
CA ALA A 521 28.69 2.03 7.71
C ALA A 521 29.00 1.19 6.46
N ARG A 522 30.28 1.01 6.14
CA ARG A 522 30.74 0.13 5.06
C ARG A 522 31.15 -1.23 5.58
N PHE A 523 30.62 -2.27 4.96
CA PHE A 523 31.05 -3.64 5.27
C PHE A 523 32.45 -3.92 4.70
N PRO A 524 33.26 -4.72 5.40
CA PRO A 524 34.52 -5.21 4.84
C PRO A 524 34.27 -5.98 3.53
N GLU A 525 35.09 -5.71 2.51
CA GLU A 525 35.05 -6.43 1.23
C GLU A 525 35.80 -7.76 1.25
N ASP A 526 36.44 -8.11 2.38
CA ASP A 526 37.23 -9.34 2.53
C ASP A 526 36.38 -10.59 2.20
N PRO A 527 36.73 -11.35 1.15
CA PRO A 527 35.96 -12.52 0.73
C PRO A 527 36.12 -13.71 1.70
N THR A 528 37.07 -13.68 2.63
CA THR A 528 37.29 -14.72 3.64
C THR A 528 36.36 -14.60 4.85
N LEU A 529 35.67 -13.47 5.00
CA LEU A 529 34.72 -13.23 6.07
C LEU A 529 33.29 -13.62 5.67
N THR A 530 32.62 -14.35 6.56
CA THR A 530 31.16 -14.59 6.53
C THR A 530 30.39 -13.29 6.63
N LEU A 531 29.10 -13.27 6.26
CA LEU A 531 28.29 -12.07 6.44
C LEU A 531 28.21 -11.66 7.92
N ARG A 532 28.09 -12.62 8.84
CA ARG A 532 28.08 -12.35 10.29
C ARG A 532 29.35 -11.67 10.77
N GLU A 533 30.51 -12.11 10.30
CA GLU A 533 31.79 -11.46 10.61
C GLU A 533 31.87 -10.05 10.01
N LYS A 534 31.40 -9.87 8.76
CA LYS A 534 31.33 -8.54 8.12
C LYS A 534 30.42 -7.59 8.88
N MET A 535 29.32 -8.08 9.45
CA MET A 535 28.36 -7.29 10.23
C MET A 535 28.85 -6.93 11.64
N LEU A 536 30.03 -7.37 12.08
CA LEU A 536 30.58 -6.92 13.36
C LEU A 536 30.82 -5.39 13.40
N VAL A 537 31.00 -4.75 12.25
CA VAL A 537 31.18 -3.29 12.17
C VAL A 537 29.95 -2.50 12.64
N VAL A 538 28.75 -3.08 12.55
CA VAL A 538 27.49 -2.47 13.01
C VAL A 538 27.12 -2.84 14.46
N ARG A 539 28.03 -3.53 15.18
CA ARG A 539 27.89 -3.81 16.62
C ARG A 539 28.45 -2.72 17.52
N LYS A 540 28.97 -1.63 16.94
CA LYS A 540 29.34 -0.42 17.68
C LYS A 540 28.10 0.24 18.29
N GLU A 541 28.26 0.92 19.41
CA GLU A 541 27.16 1.50 20.20
C GLU A 541 26.21 2.37 19.36
N GLU A 542 26.75 3.24 18.50
CA GLU A 542 25.98 4.10 17.60
C GLU A 542 25.07 3.34 16.62
N CYS A 543 25.57 2.26 16.02
CA CYS A 543 24.84 1.43 15.06
C CYS A 543 23.88 0.46 15.77
N TRP A 544 24.28 -0.04 16.95
CA TRP A 544 23.55 -1.08 17.66
C TRP A 544 22.19 -0.61 18.17
N LYS A 545 22.01 0.70 18.38
CA LYS A 545 20.71 1.33 18.72
C LYS A 545 19.57 0.83 17.83
N CYS A 546 19.81 0.73 16.52
CA CYS A 546 18.84 0.24 15.55
C CYS A 546 19.05 -1.23 15.20
N HIS A 547 20.30 -1.66 15.02
CA HIS A 547 20.61 -3.03 14.57
C HIS A 547 20.15 -4.12 15.53
N GLN A 548 20.06 -3.83 16.84
CA GLN A 548 19.54 -4.77 17.83
C GLN A 548 18.12 -5.26 17.54
N ARG A 549 17.33 -4.50 16.77
CA ARG A 549 15.95 -4.86 16.40
C ARG A 549 15.84 -5.65 15.11
N MET A 550 16.90 -5.68 14.31
CA MET A 550 16.86 -6.22 12.94
C MET A 550 17.79 -7.42 12.81
N ASP A 551 19.03 -7.29 13.26
CA ASP A 551 20.05 -8.32 13.09
C ASP A 551 19.62 -9.66 13.70
N PRO A 552 19.05 -9.75 14.92
CA PRO A 552 18.64 -11.04 15.48
C PRO A 552 17.48 -11.71 14.73
N LEU A 553 16.64 -10.93 14.05
CA LEU A 553 15.53 -11.41 13.21
C LEU A 553 15.99 -11.81 11.81
N GLY A 554 17.00 -11.12 11.27
CA GLY A 554 17.46 -11.28 9.90
C GLY A 554 18.58 -12.30 9.72
N LEU A 555 19.52 -12.38 10.67
CA LEU A 555 20.68 -13.28 10.61
C LEU A 555 20.35 -14.79 10.59
N PRO A 556 19.21 -15.28 11.14
CA PRO A 556 18.81 -16.67 10.94
C PRO A 556 18.65 -17.06 9.47
N PHE A 557 18.22 -16.12 8.62
CA PHE A 557 18.03 -16.34 7.18
C PHE A 557 19.35 -16.45 6.40
N GLU A 558 20.50 -16.35 7.07
CA GLU A 558 21.80 -16.70 6.48
C GLU A 558 21.90 -18.18 6.08
N GLN A 559 20.95 -19.01 6.53
CA GLN A 559 20.69 -20.34 5.99
C GLN A 559 20.39 -20.36 4.48
N TYR A 560 20.09 -19.20 3.87
CA TYR A 560 19.88 -19.06 2.44
C TYR A 560 20.86 -18.07 1.82
N ASP A 561 21.46 -18.44 0.69
CA ASP A 561 22.40 -17.58 -0.03
C ASP A 561 21.72 -16.40 -0.74
N LEU A 562 22.50 -15.62 -1.48
CA LEU A 562 22.04 -14.43 -2.22
C LEU A 562 21.01 -14.73 -3.35
N TRP A 563 20.84 -16.01 -3.70
CA TRP A 563 19.85 -16.49 -4.68
C TRP A 563 18.62 -17.12 -4.00
N GLY A 564 18.69 -17.33 -2.69
CA GLY A 564 17.67 -18.02 -1.92
C GLY A 564 17.86 -19.54 -1.86
N LYS A 565 19.03 -20.06 -2.26
CA LYS A 565 19.38 -21.48 -2.13
C LYS A 565 19.68 -21.82 -0.67
N HIS A 566 19.08 -22.89 -0.17
CA HIS A 566 19.36 -23.38 1.18
C HIS A 566 20.81 -23.87 1.25
N ARG A 567 21.51 -23.51 2.32
CA ARG A 567 22.92 -23.87 2.56
C ARG A 567 23.13 -24.29 4.01
N THR A 568 24.03 -25.24 4.20
CA THR A 568 24.51 -25.68 5.52
C THR A 568 25.91 -25.16 5.82
N THR A 569 26.65 -24.71 4.81
CA THR A 569 27.98 -24.10 4.94
C THR A 569 28.08 -22.74 4.24
N GLU A 570 28.90 -21.86 4.80
CA GLU A 570 29.36 -20.60 4.22
C GLU A 570 30.88 -20.54 4.36
N LEU A 571 31.59 -20.40 3.23
CA LEU A 571 33.06 -20.43 3.21
C LEU A 571 33.63 -21.70 3.89
N ASP A 572 33.05 -22.87 3.55
CA ASP A 572 33.37 -24.19 4.12
C ASP A 572 33.19 -24.33 5.64
N ARG A 573 32.56 -23.34 6.29
CA ARG A 573 32.23 -23.36 7.72
C ARG A 573 30.72 -23.56 7.91
N PRO A 574 30.26 -24.24 8.97
CA PRO A 574 28.83 -24.36 9.25
C PRO A 574 28.15 -22.98 9.33
N VAL A 575 27.01 -22.83 8.65
CA VAL A 575 26.21 -21.60 8.75
C VAL A 575 25.67 -21.47 10.16
N ASN A 576 25.86 -20.31 10.77
CA ASN A 576 25.19 -19.97 12.01
C ASN A 576 23.78 -19.44 11.69
N THR A 577 22.76 -20.20 12.09
CA THR A 577 21.33 -19.90 11.89
C THR A 577 20.65 -19.32 13.13
N THR A 578 21.39 -19.10 14.22
CA THR A 578 20.78 -18.66 15.48
C THR A 578 20.31 -17.21 15.41
N GLY A 579 19.21 -16.92 16.10
CA GLY A 579 18.65 -15.58 16.21
C GLY A 579 17.99 -15.36 17.55
N GLU A 580 17.23 -14.28 17.63
CA GLU A 580 16.47 -13.92 18.83
C GLU A 580 15.13 -13.34 18.42
N LEU A 581 14.07 -13.67 19.15
CA LEU A 581 12.74 -13.10 19.01
C LEU A 581 12.27 -12.68 20.40
N ASN A 582 12.07 -11.37 20.60
CA ASN A 582 11.64 -10.79 21.88
C ASN A 582 12.51 -11.22 23.10
N GLY A 583 13.83 -11.21 22.97
CA GLY A 583 14.73 -11.65 24.05
C GLY A 583 14.98 -13.15 24.10
N GLU A 584 14.20 -13.96 23.38
CA GLU A 584 14.31 -15.42 23.40
C GLU A 584 15.16 -15.94 22.24
N ALA A 585 16.15 -16.78 22.56
CA ALA A 585 17.00 -17.41 21.56
C ALA A 585 16.23 -18.38 20.64
N MET A 586 16.60 -18.38 19.37
CA MET A 586 16.02 -19.19 18.30
C MET A 586 17.11 -19.99 17.59
N GLY A 587 16.82 -21.24 17.23
CA GLY A 587 17.79 -22.11 16.54
C GLY A 587 17.94 -21.80 15.05
N ASP A 588 16.84 -21.49 14.38
CA ASP A 588 16.78 -21.32 12.92
C ASP A 588 15.58 -20.44 12.48
N PRO A 589 15.51 -20.01 11.22
CA PRO A 589 14.40 -19.17 10.75
C PRO A 589 13.07 -19.92 10.68
N ILE A 590 13.03 -21.25 10.52
CA ILE A 590 11.78 -22.01 10.45
C ILE A 590 11.09 -22.00 11.83
N GLU A 591 11.85 -22.21 12.90
CA GLU A 591 11.38 -22.09 14.27
C GLU A 591 10.81 -20.69 14.53
N MET A 592 11.51 -19.65 14.07
CA MET A 592 11.06 -18.25 14.20
C MET A 592 9.74 -18.01 13.48
N LEU A 593 9.61 -18.49 12.24
CA LEU A 593 8.39 -18.33 11.45
C LEU A 593 7.19 -19.05 12.09
N HIS A 594 7.40 -20.21 12.70
CA HIS A 594 6.35 -20.92 13.44
C HIS A 594 5.90 -20.13 14.68
N ARG A 595 6.85 -19.61 15.49
CA ARG A 595 6.50 -18.78 16.65
C ARG A 595 5.77 -17.49 16.24
N LEU A 596 6.21 -16.83 15.17
CA LEU A 596 5.55 -15.64 14.63
C LEU A 596 4.15 -15.96 14.09
N ALA A 597 3.98 -17.09 13.41
CA ALA A 597 2.70 -17.52 12.84
C ALA A 597 1.64 -17.86 13.90
N ASP A 598 2.04 -18.27 15.10
CA ASP A 598 1.13 -18.56 16.21
C ASP A 598 0.87 -17.34 17.12
N SER A 599 1.56 -16.22 16.89
CA SER A 599 1.42 -15.00 17.69
C SER A 599 0.17 -14.20 17.34
N LYS A 600 -0.71 -14.00 18.33
CA LYS A 600 -1.88 -13.11 18.21
C LYS A 600 -1.48 -11.69 17.80
N HIS A 601 -0.40 -11.17 18.38
CA HIS A 601 0.14 -9.84 18.04
C HIS A 601 0.46 -9.74 16.55
N VAL A 602 1.10 -10.76 15.98
CA VAL A 602 1.45 -10.80 14.55
C VAL A 602 0.19 -10.83 13.67
N HIS A 603 -0.87 -11.53 14.10
CA HIS A 603 -2.16 -11.52 13.38
C HIS A 603 -2.78 -10.13 13.37
N GLN A 604 -2.78 -9.44 14.51
CA GLN A 604 -3.27 -8.07 14.64
C GLN A 604 -2.49 -7.10 13.75
N VAL A 605 -1.16 -7.18 13.72
CA VAL A 605 -0.31 -6.36 12.84
C VAL A 605 -0.61 -6.64 11.38
N PHE A 606 -0.74 -7.91 10.98
CA PHE A 606 -1.13 -8.26 9.61
C PHE A 606 -2.49 -7.66 9.22
N LEU A 607 -3.49 -7.71 10.11
CA LEU A 607 -4.80 -7.12 9.88
C LEU A 607 -4.76 -5.59 9.78
N ARG A 608 -3.84 -4.90 10.48
CA ARG A 608 -3.58 -3.46 10.26
C ARG A 608 -3.11 -3.22 8.82
N HIS A 609 -2.22 -4.05 8.28
CA HIS A 609 -1.80 -3.92 6.88
C HIS A 609 -2.92 -4.22 5.88
N VAL A 610 -3.78 -5.20 6.15
CA VAL A 610 -5.00 -5.45 5.37
C VAL A 610 -5.90 -4.22 5.41
N PHE A 611 -6.18 -3.68 6.59
CA PHE A 611 -6.95 -2.44 6.76
C PHE A 611 -6.36 -1.32 5.91
N ARG A 612 -5.05 -1.08 6.01
CA ARG A 612 -4.36 -0.01 5.31
C ARG A 612 -4.48 -0.15 3.81
N PHE A 613 -4.28 -1.34 3.26
CA PHE A 613 -4.33 -1.56 1.83
C PHE A 613 -5.75 -1.36 1.28
N PHE A 614 -6.75 -1.96 1.92
CA PHE A 614 -8.12 -1.97 1.39
C PHE A 614 -8.90 -0.70 1.71
N SER A 615 -8.58 0.02 2.79
CA SER A 615 -9.10 1.38 3.08
C SER A 615 -8.28 2.49 2.41
N GLY A 616 -7.07 2.15 1.96
CA GLY A 616 -5.99 2.98 1.45
C GLY A 616 -5.63 4.19 2.33
N ARG A 617 -5.71 4.04 3.65
CA ARG A 617 -5.23 5.01 4.65
C ARG A 617 -4.65 4.29 5.86
N ASN A 618 -3.92 5.01 6.69
CA ASN A 618 -3.60 4.51 8.03
C ASN A 618 -4.85 4.43 8.91
N GLU A 619 -4.85 3.44 9.78
CA GLU A 619 -5.75 3.38 10.90
C GLU A 619 -5.50 4.55 11.86
N THR A 620 -6.52 4.85 12.64
CA THR A 620 -6.53 5.81 13.74
C THR A 620 -7.10 5.11 14.96
N LEU A 621 -7.05 5.74 16.14
CA LEU A 621 -7.69 5.18 17.34
C LEU A 621 -9.21 4.99 17.16
N GLY A 622 -9.86 5.78 16.31
CA GLY A 622 -11.27 5.60 15.95
C GLY A 622 -11.58 4.31 15.19
N ASP A 623 -10.57 3.63 14.65
CA ASP A 623 -10.70 2.37 13.93
C ASP A 623 -10.54 1.13 14.82
N ALA A 624 -10.29 1.31 16.13
CA ALA A 624 -10.10 0.22 17.08
C ALA A 624 -11.25 -0.81 17.03
N LYS A 625 -12.50 -0.33 16.97
CA LYS A 625 -13.66 -1.21 16.83
C LYS A 625 -13.59 -2.07 15.56
N THR A 626 -13.33 -1.43 14.42
CA THR A 626 -13.23 -2.11 13.13
C THR A 626 -12.12 -3.15 13.12
N LEU A 627 -10.93 -2.82 13.65
CA LEU A 627 -9.80 -3.76 13.71
C LEU A 627 -10.08 -4.95 14.64
N ARG A 628 -10.75 -4.74 15.77
CA ARG A 628 -11.18 -5.82 16.68
C ARG A 628 -12.27 -6.70 16.08
N ASP A 629 -13.20 -6.10 15.32
CA ASP A 629 -14.23 -6.84 14.57
C ASP A 629 -13.56 -7.70 13.47
N MET A 630 -12.58 -7.14 12.73
CA MET A 630 -11.77 -7.89 11.76
C MET A 630 -11.00 -9.04 12.41
N GLU A 631 -10.33 -8.79 13.54
CA GLU A 631 -9.61 -9.81 14.31
C GLU A 631 -10.55 -10.93 14.78
N SER A 632 -11.72 -10.56 15.31
CA SER A 632 -12.72 -11.53 15.74
C SER A 632 -13.21 -12.38 14.58
N ALA A 633 -13.49 -11.77 13.42
CA ALA A 633 -13.88 -12.50 12.21
C ALA A 633 -12.74 -13.41 11.71
N TYR A 634 -11.49 -12.96 11.76
CA TYR A 634 -10.32 -13.77 11.42
C TYR A 634 -10.28 -15.04 12.26
N HIS A 635 -10.29 -14.93 13.58
CA HIS A 635 -10.17 -16.08 14.47
C HIS A 635 -11.40 -16.99 14.47
N ASN A 636 -12.60 -16.42 14.43
CA ASN A 636 -13.85 -17.20 14.46
C ASN A 636 -14.08 -17.99 13.15
N ASN A 637 -13.46 -17.57 12.05
CA ASN A 637 -13.53 -18.23 10.75
C ASN A 637 -12.19 -18.87 10.37
N GLN A 638 -11.51 -19.47 11.35
CA GLN A 638 -10.30 -20.27 11.15
C GLN A 638 -9.19 -19.55 10.36
N GLY A 639 -9.00 -18.25 10.56
CA GLY A 639 -7.99 -17.44 9.90
C GLY A 639 -8.30 -17.09 8.44
N SER A 640 -9.58 -16.97 8.08
CA SER A 640 -10.04 -16.46 6.78
C SER A 640 -9.74 -14.97 6.63
N LEU A 641 -9.00 -14.64 5.57
CA LEU A 641 -8.74 -13.26 5.19
C LEU A 641 -9.98 -12.61 4.58
N LYS A 642 -10.77 -13.36 3.78
CA LYS A 642 -11.97 -12.80 3.15
C LYS A 642 -13.02 -12.40 4.19
N GLU A 643 -13.23 -13.17 5.26
CA GLU A 643 -14.19 -12.80 6.32
C GLU A 643 -13.72 -11.57 7.12
N SER A 644 -12.41 -11.42 7.32
CA SER A 644 -11.84 -10.20 7.92
C SER A 644 -12.03 -8.98 7.03
N LEU A 645 -11.76 -9.13 5.73
CA LEU A 645 -11.99 -8.08 4.74
C LEU A 645 -13.48 -7.73 4.62
N LEU A 646 -14.36 -8.71 4.75
CA LEU A 646 -15.80 -8.49 4.77
C LEU A 646 -16.22 -7.59 5.93
N GLU A 647 -15.70 -7.81 7.15
CA GLU A 647 -15.97 -6.91 8.29
C GLU A 647 -15.50 -5.47 8.04
N LEU A 648 -14.31 -5.30 7.43
CA LEU A 648 -13.82 -3.98 7.06
C LEU A 648 -14.80 -3.28 6.11
N LEU A 649 -15.22 -3.95 5.05
CA LEU A 649 -16.03 -3.34 3.99
C LEU A 649 -17.44 -2.96 4.44
N VAL A 650 -17.94 -3.52 5.56
CA VAL A 650 -19.23 -3.17 6.17
C VAL A 650 -19.10 -2.32 7.44
N SER A 651 -17.89 -1.89 7.78
CA SER A 651 -17.61 -1.12 8.99
C SER A 651 -17.91 0.37 8.83
N ASP A 652 -18.16 1.06 9.94
CA ASP A 652 -18.32 2.52 9.98
C ASP A 652 -17.06 3.24 9.48
N SER A 653 -15.87 2.70 9.79
CA SER A 653 -14.58 3.17 9.28
C SER A 653 -14.49 3.21 7.76
N PHE A 654 -15.32 2.43 7.06
CA PHE A 654 -15.36 2.33 5.60
C PHE A 654 -16.55 3.10 5.02
N ILE A 655 -17.75 2.98 5.60
CA ILE A 655 -19.01 3.50 5.03
C ILE A 655 -19.40 4.91 5.48
N GLN A 656 -18.73 5.49 6.49
CA GLN A 656 -19.07 6.81 7.03
C GLN A 656 -17.93 7.82 6.84
N ARG A 657 -18.27 9.09 6.70
CA ARG A 657 -17.36 10.24 6.67
C ARG A 657 -17.74 11.26 7.72
N ARG A 658 -16.78 12.01 8.23
CA ARG A 658 -17.02 13.15 9.11
C ARG A 658 -17.62 14.32 8.30
N LYS A 659 -18.62 15.01 8.85
CA LYS A 659 -19.24 16.20 8.25
C LYS A 659 -18.38 17.45 8.34
#